data_AF-A0A3G3IJ42-F1
#
_entry.id   AF-A0A3G3IJ42-F1
#
_cell.length_a   1.000
_cell.length_b   1.000
_cell.length_c   1.000
_cell.angle_alpha   90.00
_cell.angle_beta   90.00
_cell.angle_gamma   90.00
#
_symmetry.space_group_name_H-M   'P 1'
#
loop_
_entity.id
_entity.type
_entity.pdbx_description
1 polymer ?
#
loop_
_entity_poly.entity_id
_entity_poly.type
_entity_poly.pdbx_seq_one_letter_code
_entity_poly.pdbx_strand_id
1 'polypeptide(L)'
;MKITLNQDSFNLADNSGKHSVTLYLNNVSPRNKDGEQGEQSYHNNLVLAGDSNLNILSFNTFNANEGDSSTYTLIPSDTAATFSITENSTGNLFSLSGTNNTTLTFNGTGTDFKNGSKSYTVKVKATIGKAAHQNTEQTITVNINDINEAPTDITLSNTTVIENTTTIGTLTNTDDALGTETYSLISGFGDNASFSITGATLSLNTAADYESKTSYSIKVRATDGALTFDKEFTITITDANDTNPSNIILSTTVINDGAESGTTIATLSATDADTVGTLTYALSGDDASSFSINGNQLKIAENVVYSTKSSYNINITANDGVNTSDATTFTLTVNPNPINITNVNIVRDEGSALTALTITATNEPSGQTLTYEISGADAELFNLNGNIVTFKVAPDYEVPNDNGSDNIYNLELKVNDTISTTSKAITITIHNLKENTITIANQTRSINENSAVGTDIGTPLATVGTVTSFAITTGNNDGFFTINSTGQIQVAKLGLDHETKQNYILTVEIKGTDAKDETAEITISLNNLNDTAPTNITLSKKNIVLGEPAGTVIGTLFATDTDDDDLTYTVNDINNFEISGNKLKIKQVTTEIHTYPIIVTANDGVHTSEPQSFDITITATHIAAPVIAQFTVTQGENKGPLISKDGGEVTISASAGTGTYAWSSDDFSGTNTNKTFVFNPQSVNVGTRTITLKVTTGDFSSERVLKLKLVDTYPNGRTDTNSNGISDSKESGNSNNELPASTNKKITSPNNTRILPGIMGEDSGQLTLDQLKQYRAANHLSDYTKDTLATGDIYDYIIEGLSASGASTQVTIELTTPIPENAVLRQYSLVTGWRNFVVDNNNIQSKTNTSNTCTDTDGIWQTGLITGATCLKLTLKDGGENDADGNHANGVVENTVSIATPVVGGSGNIDDNSNSSSGGGCVYNPNTSARFDMVFILLMTLSAYYLIRRKRRFSH
;
A
#
# COMPACT_ATOMS: atom_id res chain seq x y z
N MET A 1 -63.33 93.28 -94.62
CA MET A 1 -63.46 91.81 -94.68
C MET A 1 -63.86 91.30 -93.31
N LYS A 2 -64.55 90.15 -93.19
CA LYS A 2 -65.14 89.72 -91.92
C LYS A 2 -64.09 89.05 -91.02
N ILE A 3 -63.70 89.73 -89.95
CA ILE A 3 -62.94 89.15 -88.83
C ILE A 3 -63.96 88.76 -87.76
N THR A 4 -63.88 87.54 -87.25
CA THR A 4 -64.70 87.06 -86.13
C THR A 4 -63.82 86.98 -84.90
N LEU A 5 -64.12 87.80 -83.90
CA LEU A 5 -63.44 87.78 -82.61
C LEU A 5 -64.28 86.98 -81.61
N ASN A 6 -63.81 85.80 -81.24
CA ASN A 6 -64.18 85.21 -79.96
C ASN A 6 -63.30 85.86 -78.88
N GLN A 7 -63.79 85.91 -77.65
CA GLN A 7 -63.22 86.75 -76.60
C GLN A 7 -61.86 86.24 -76.10
N ASP A 8 -61.09 87.16 -75.53
CA ASP A 8 -59.87 86.91 -74.72
C ASP A 8 -58.55 86.61 -75.47
N SER A 9 -58.34 87.38 -76.54
CA SER A 9 -57.05 87.95 -77.02
C SER A 9 -56.28 87.25 -78.16
N PHE A 10 -55.36 88.04 -78.74
CA PHE A 10 -54.50 87.73 -79.88
C PHE A 10 -53.15 88.43 -79.64
N ASN A 11 -52.04 87.73 -79.84
CA ASN A 11 -50.70 88.21 -79.47
C ASN A 11 -49.83 88.39 -80.73
N LEU A 12 -49.24 89.59 -80.89
CA LEU A 12 -48.27 89.90 -81.95
C LEU A 12 -46.91 90.11 -81.30
N ALA A 13 -45.98 89.18 -81.53
CA ALA A 13 -44.60 89.28 -81.10
C ALA A 13 -43.66 89.46 -82.30
N ASP A 14 -43.10 90.65 -82.42
CA ASP A 14 -41.93 90.98 -83.23
C ASP A 14 -40.96 91.72 -82.29
N ASN A 15 -39.68 91.37 -82.32
CA ASN A 15 -38.68 91.84 -81.35
C ASN A 15 -38.21 93.30 -81.56
N SER A 16 -38.90 94.10 -82.38
CA SER A 16 -38.55 95.50 -82.70
C SER A 16 -39.12 96.59 -81.77
N GLY A 17 -39.99 96.23 -80.81
CA GLY A 17 -40.28 97.08 -79.64
C GLY A 17 -40.97 98.43 -79.90
N LYS A 18 -41.87 98.52 -80.90
CA LYS A 18 -42.69 99.73 -81.16
C LYS A 18 -44.17 99.42 -81.33
N HIS A 19 -45.00 100.07 -80.52
CA HIS A 19 -46.46 99.89 -80.53
C HIS A 19 -47.17 101.12 -81.15
N SER A 20 -47.53 101.03 -82.43
CA SER A 20 -48.50 101.97 -83.04
C SER A 20 -49.14 101.38 -84.28
N VAL A 21 -50.48 101.34 -84.33
CA VAL A 21 -51.26 101.02 -85.53
C VAL A 21 -52.14 102.22 -85.86
N THR A 22 -51.88 102.88 -86.98
CA THR A 22 -52.65 104.05 -87.43
C THR A 22 -53.49 103.68 -88.65
N LEU A 23 -54.80 103.54 -88.45
CA LEU A 23 -55.75 103.25 -89.52
C LEU A 23 -56.17 104.55 -90.21
N TYR A 24 -55.73 104.75 -91.46
CA TYR A 24 -56.23 105.83 -92.32
C TYR A 24 -57.41 105.38 -93.19
N LEU A 25 -58.32 106.33 -93.40
CA LEU A 25 -59.66 106.15 -93.97
C LEU A 25 -59.64 106.14 -95.51
N ASN A 26 -60.75 105.74 -96.11
CA ASN A 26 -61.31 106.49 -97.23
C ASN A 26 -62.83 106.25 -97.38
N ASN A 27 -63.61 107.33 -97.33
CA ASN A 27 -65.03 107.33 -97.70
C ASN A 27 -65.15 107.54 -99.22
N VAL A 28 -65.98 106.76 -99.90
CA VAL A 28 -66.38 107.02 -101.29
C VAL A 28 -67.86 107.40 -101.29
N SER A 29 -68.15 108.66 -101.62
CA SER A 29 -69.51 109.20 -101.67
C SER A 29 -70.06 109.21 -103.10
N PRO A 30 -71.22 108.59 -103.39
CA PRO A 30 -71.94 108.77 -104.64
C PRO A 30 -72.65 110.13 -104.66
N ARG A 31 -72.54 110.90 -105.76
CA ARG A 31 -73.22 112.20 -105.88
C ARG A 31 -74.71 112.09 -106.24
N ASN A 32 -75.45 112.95 -105.55
CA ASN A 32 -76.85 113.38 -105.64
C ASN A 32 -77.55 113.30 -107.02
N LYS A 33 -78.86 113.04 -106.95
CA LYS A 33 -79.89 114.03 -107.31
C LYS A 33 -80.71 114.32 -106.03
N ASP A 34 -81.03 115.54 -105.63
CA ASP A 34 -80.72 116.86 -106.20
C ASP A 34 -79.73 117.64 -105.29
N GLY A 35 -79.33 118.85 -105.67
CA GLY A 35 -78.13 119.50 -105.13
C GLY A 35 -78.36 120.64 -104.14
N GLU A 36 -77.66 120.59 -103.01
CA GLU A 36 -77.09 121.75 -102.31
C GLU A 36 -75.85 121.30 -101.50
N GLN A 37 -74.95 122.22 -101.13
CA GLN A 37 -73.70 121.91 -100.42
C GLN A 37 -73.57 122.69 -99.10
N GLY A 38 -72.97 122.05 -98.10
CA GLY A 38 -72.47 122.70 -96.89
C GLY A 38 -71.42 121.81 -96.21
N GLU A 39 -70.16 122.25 -96.20
CA GLU A 39 -69.10 121.57 -95.46
C GLU A 39 -69.08 122.03 -93.99
N GLN A 40 -69.03 121.08 -93.04
CA GLN A 40 -68.52 121.33 -91.70
C GLN A 40 -67.71 120.12 -91.21
N SER A 41 -66.45 120.34 -90.84
CA SER A 41 -65.59 119.34 -90.23
C SER A 41 -65.55 119.50 -88.71
N TYR A 42 -66.00 118.49 -87.98
CA TYR A 42 -65.88 118.44 -86.51
C TYR A 42 -64.77 117.49 -86.08
N HIS A 43 -63.70 118.04 -85.51
CA HIS A 43 -62.65 117.28 -84.84
C HIS A 43 -63.00 117.16 -83.35
N ASN A 44 -63.53 116.01 -82.93
CA ASN A 44 -63.67 115.66 -81.51
C ASN A 44 -62.65 114.58 -81.16
N ASN A 45 -61.70 114.91 -80.29
CA ASN A 45 -60.75 113.94 -79.75
C ASN A 45 -61.48 112.99 -78.80
N LEU A 46 -61.59 111.71 -79.17
CA LEU A 46 -62.00 110.67 -78.25
C LEU A 46 -60.83 110.38 -77.28
N VAL A 47 -60.84 111.03 -76.12
CA VAL A 47 -59.94 110.70 -75.03
C VAL A 47 -60.41 109.37 -74.42
N LEU A 48 -59.85 108.27 -74.89
CA LEU A 48 -59.91 107.00 -74.16
C LEU A 48 -59.01 107.13 -72.92
N ALA A 49 -59.63 107.44 -71.78
CA ALA A 49 -59.00 107.22 -70.49
C ALA A 49 -58.83 105.71 -70.30
N GLY A 50 -57.63 105.20 -70.54
CA GLY A 50 -57.31 103.80 -70.26
C GLY A 50 -57.17 103.60 -68.76
N ASP A 51 -58.05 102.80 -68.17
CA ASP A 51 -57.74 102.13 -66.90
C ASP A 51 -56.58 101.16 -67.16
N SER A 52 -55.35 101.67 -67.01
CA SER A 52 -54.11 100.92 -67.14
C SER A 52 -53.93 100.03 -65.90
N ASN A 53 -54.78 99.01 -65.78
CA ASN A 53 -54.69 97.98 -64.76
C ASN A 53 -53.27 97.37 -64.79
N LEU A 54 -52.65 97.30 -63.62
CA LEU A 54 -51.34 96.66 -63.48
C LEU A 54 -51.46 95.17 -63.83
N ASN A 55 -50.55 94.68 -64.66
CA ASN A 55 -50.47 93.28 -65.08
C ASN A 55 -49.05 92.73 -64.83
N ILE A 56 -48.94 91.41 -64.74
CA ILE A 56 -47.66 90.70 -64.73
C ILE A 56 -47.52 90.00 -66.09
N LEU A 57 -46.41 90.27 -66.78
CA LEU A 57 -46.13 89.89 -68.15
C LEU A 57 -45.19 88.68 -68.27
N SER A 58 -44.54 88.28 -67.16
CA SER A 58 -43.79 87.03 -67.08
C SER A 58 -44.73 85.82 -67.18
N PHE A 59 -44.25 84.71 -67.75
CA PHE A 59 -44.98 83.44 -67.75
C PHE A 59 -45.24 82.97 -66.31
N ASN A 60 -46.31 82.21 -66.13
CA ASN A 60 -46.70 81.59 -64.86
C ASN A 60 -45.96 80.27 -64.57
N THR A 61 -44.97 79.90 -65.38
CA THR A 61 -44.21 78.66 -65.26
C THR A 61 -42.73 78.86 -65.55
N PHE A 62 -41.88 78.14 -64.81
CA PHE A 62 -40.51 77.82 -65.21
C PHE A 62 -40.10 76.44 -64.69
N ASN A 63 -38.95 75.93 -65.10
CA ASN A 63 -38.41 74.66 -64.62
C ASN A 63 -37.13 74.91 -63.82
N ALA A 64 -36.92 74.08 -62.79
CA ALA A 64 -35.67 73.95 -62.05
C ALA A 64 -35.23 72.47 -62.10
N ASN A 65 -33.94 72.20 -61.97
CA ASN A 65 -33.48 70.84 -61.69
C ASN A 65 -33.69 70.53 -60.20
N GLU A 66 -33.80 69.26 -59.83
CA GLU A 66 -33.73 68.86 -58.43
C GLU A 66 -32.33 69.13 -57.84
N GLY A 67 -32.22 69.19 -56.51
CA GLY A 67 -30.98 69.58 -55.82
C GLY A 67 -30.47 71.01 -56.06
N ASP A 68 -31.03 71.76 -57.01
CA ASP A 68 -30.48 73.04 -57.50
C ASP A 68 -31.31 74.28 -57.10
N SER A 69 -30.65 75.43 -56.99
CA SER A 69 -31.33 76.73 -56.87
C SER A 69 -31.48 77.41 -58.23
N SER A 70 -32.67 77.96 -58.51
CA SER A 70 -33.00 78.59 -59.80
C SER A 70 -33.61 79.98 -59.62
N THR A 71 -33.33 80.90 -60.55
CA THR A 71 -33.84 82.28 -60.53
C THR A 71 -34.70 82.58 -61.74
N TYR A 72 -35.77 83.35 -61.52
CA TYR A 72 -36.76 83.71 -62.52
C TYR A 72 -37.14 85.20 -62.41
N THR A 73 -37.18 85.91 -63.54
CA THR A 73 -37.42 87.36 -63.57
C THR A 73 -38.91 87.64 -63.80
N LEU A 74 -39.54 88.24 -62.79
CA LEU A 74 -40.91 88.75 -62.85
C LEU A 74 -40.93 90.09 -63.58
N ILE A 75 -41.82 90.23 -64.56
CA ILE A 75 -41.91 91.42 -65.42
C ILE A 75 -43.27 92.08 -65.20
N PRO A 76 -43.35 93.32 -64.67
CA PRO A 76 -44.61 94.05 -64.55
C PRO A 76 -44.94 94.85 -65.81
N SER A 77 -46.21 95.21 -66.00
CA SER A 77 -46.63 96.12 -67.08
C SER A 77 -46.32 97.61 -66.80
N ASP A 78 -45.94 97.95 -65.58
CA ASP A 78 -45.41 99.25 -65.17
C ASP A 78 -44.10 99.03 -64.42
N THR A 79 -43.02 99.66 -64.88
CA THR A 79 -41.68 99.54 -64.29
C THR A 79 -41.57 100.09 -62.87
N ALA A 80 -42.52 100.91 -62.41
CA ALA A 80 -42.60 101.37 -61.02
C ALA A 80 -43.13 100.29 -60.05
N ALA A 81 -43.69 99.19 -60.55
CA ALA A 81 -44.30 98.16 -59.72
C ALA A 81 -43.27 97.37 -58.91
N THR A 82 -43.52 97.25 -57.61
CA THR A 82 -42.74 96.40 -56.70
C THR A 82 -43.47 95.09 -56.44
N PHE A 83 -42.73 93.99 -56.37
CA PHE A 83 -43.29 92.66 -56.08
C PHE A 83 -43.24 92.30 -54.59
N SER A 84 -44.23 91.53 -54.15
CA SER A 84 -44.28 90.85 -52.85
C SER A 84 -44.86 89.45 -53.02
N ILE A 85 -44.31 88.44 -52.34
CA ILE A 85 -44.97 87.13 -52.22
C ILE A 85 -46.19 87.28 -51.31
N THR A 86 -47.38 86.85 -51.75
CA THR A 86 -48.61 86.87 -50.94
C THR A 86 -49.03 85.48 -50.46
N GLU A 87 -48.68 84.42 -51.19
CA GLU A 87 -48.82 83.03 -50.73
C GLU A 87 -47.56 82.25 -51.12
N ASN A 88 -46.92 81.60 -50.15
CA ASN A 88 -45.86 80.60 -50.38
C ASN A 88 -46.36 79.28 -49.80
N SER A 89 -46.75 78.35 -50.67
CA SER A 89 -47.47 77.12 -50.29
C SER A 89 -46.59 76.09 -49.57
N THR A 90 -45.26 76.27 -49.58
CA THR A 90 -44.29 75.23 -49.21
C THR A 90 -43.12 75.73 -48.33
N GLY A 91 -43.20 76.95 -47.80
CA GLY A 91 -42.37 77.43 -46.70
C GLY A 91 -40.95 77.87 -47.08
N ASN A 92 -40.74 79.19 -47.24
CA ASN A 92 -39.45 79.85 -47.45
C ASN A 92 -38.58 79.39 -48.65
N LEU A 93 -38.98 78.38 -49.42
CA LEU A 93 -38.32 77.97 -50.68
C LEU A 93 -38.27 79.09 -51.74
N PHE A 94 -39.07 80.13 -51.58
CA PHE A 94 -39.18 81.26 -52.49
C PHE A 94 -38.81 82.57 -51.81
N SER A 95 -37.95 83.36 -52.46
CA SER A 95 -37.57 84.70 -52.03
C SER A 95 -37.58 85.67 -53.22
N LEU A 96 -37.75 86.97 -52.95
CA LEU A 96 -37.66 88.02 -53.96
C LEU A 96 -36.43 88.91 -53.70
N SER A 97 -35.80 89.38 -54.77
CA SER A 97 -34.60 90.22 -54.72
C SER A 97 -34.50 91.13 -55.95
N GLY A 98 -33.45 91.95 -56.02
CA GLY A 98 -33.22 92.90 -57.11
C GLY A 98 -34.05 94.18 -57.00
N THR A 99 -33.89 95.08 -57.98
CA THR A 99 -34.64 96.34 -58.06
C THR A 99 -36.14 96.04 -58.13
N ASN A 100 -36.93 96.70 -57.29
CA ASN A 100 -38.39 96.49 -57.19
C ASN A 100 -38.81 95.02 -56.95
N ASN A 101 -37.93 94.21 -56.36
CA ASN A 101 -38.16 92.79 -56.04
C ASN A 101 -38.45 91.89 -57.27
N THR A 102 -37.96 92.25 -58.46
CA THR A 102 -38.29 91.54 -59.71
C THR A 102 -37.66 90.15 -59.86
N THR A 103 -36.63 89.78 -59.10
CA THR A 103 -35.99 88.46 -59.21
C THR A 103 -36.55 87.49 -58.16
N LEU A 104 -37.32 86.50 -58.61
CA LEU A 104 -37.82 85.38 -57.81
C LEU A 104 -36.79 84.26 -57.80
N THR A 105 -36.29 83.90 -56.62
CA THR A 105 -35.38 82.76 -56.42
C THR A 105 -36.14 81.60 -55.80
N PHE A 106 -36.07 80.44 -56.45
CA PHE A 106 -36.47 79.14 -55.90
C PHE A 106 -35.23 78.40 -55.37
N ASN A 107 -35.27 77.98 -54.11
CA ASN A 107 -34.22 77.18 -53.48
C ASN A 107 -34.60 75.71 -53.48
N GLY A 108 -34.14 74.96 -54.49
CA GLY A 108 -34.42 73.54 -54.66
C GLY A 108 -33.41 72.59 -54.01
N THR A 109 -32.45 73.06 -53.19
CA THR A 109 -31.36 72.21 -52.66
C THR A 109 -31.77 71.17 -51.61
N GLY A 110 -33.07 70.97 -51.41
CA GLY A 110 -33.66 69.89 -50.63
C GLY A 110 -34.84 69.24 -51.37
N THR A 111 -34.89 69.37 -52.70
CA THR A 111 -35.86 68.69 -53.56
C THR A 111 -35.24 67.46 -54.20
N ASP A 112 -36.07 66.42 -54.28
CA ASP A 112 -35.82 65.08 -54.79
C ASP A 112 -37.05 64.75 -55.65
N PHE A 113 -36.85 64.35 -56.90
CA PHE A 113 -37.93 64.13 -57.87
C PHE A 113 -38.61 62.77 -57.67
N LYS A 114 -37.92 61.78 -57.11
CA LYS A 114 -38.43 60.43 -56.82
C LYS A 114 -39.37 60.44 -55.61
N ASN A 115 -38.92 61.04 -54.50
CA ASN A 115 -39.55 61.00 -53.18
C ASN A 115 -40.26 62.31 -52.80
N GLY A 116 -39.99 63.42 -53.50
CA GLY A 116 -40.53 64.75 -53.23
C GLY A 116 -41.67 65.20 -54.15
N SER A 117 -41.88 66.52 -54.24
CA SER A 117 -42.93 67.12 -55.07
C SER A 117 -42.38 67.51 -56.44
N LYS A 118 -42.97 66.96 -57.51
CA LYS A 118 -42.55 67.23 -58.89
C LYS A 118 -42.86 68.66 -59.38
N SER A 119 -43.60 69.46 -58.59
CA SER A 119 -43.75 70.90 -58.80
C SER A 119 -44.07 71.65 -57.50
N TYR A 120 -43.71 72.94 -57.47
CA TYR A 120 -43.89 73.87 -56.35
C TYR A 120 -44.58 75.15 -56.82
N THR A 121 -45.33 75.84 -55.95
CA THR A 121 -46.08 77.04 -56.33
C THR A 121 -45.84 78.23 -55.40
N VAL A 122 -45.82 79.43 -55.97
CA VAL A 122 -45.75 80.69 -55.23
C VAL A 122 -46.63 81.74 -55.88
N LYS A 123 -47.40 82.46 -55.07
CA LYS A 123 -48.24 83.56 -55.52
C LYS A 123 -47.53 84.88 -55.28
N VAL A 124 -47.28 85.61 -56.36
CA VAL A 124 -46.61 86.91 -56.34
C VAL A 124 -47.60 88.00 -56.71
N LYS A 125 -47.49 89.12 -56.01
CA LYS A 125 -48.30 90.31 -56.20
C LYS A 125 -47.43 91.46 -56.66
N ALA A 126 -47.80 92.10 -57.75
CA ALA A 126 -47.23 93.38 -58.17
C ALA A 126 -48.08 94.54 -57.63
N THR A 127 -47.44 95.63 -57.22
CA THR A 127 -48.15 96.84 -56.76
C THR A 127 -47.42 98.14 -57.10
N ILE A 128 -48.18 99.15 -57.53
CA ILE A 128 -47.76 100.56 -57.65
C ILE A 128 -48.46 101.48 -56.64
N GLY A 129 -49.35 100.95 -55.81
CA GLY A 129 -50.17 101.77 -54.90
C GLY A 129 -51.33 101.02 -54.24
N LYS A 130 -52.27 101.75 -53.63
CA LYS A 130 -53.35 101.16 -52.81
C LYS A 130 -54.68 100.92 -53.54
N ALA A 131 -54.88 101.43 -54.75
CA ALA A 131 -56.14 101.23 -55.48
C ALA A 131 -56.20 99.85 -56.16
N ALA A 132 -57.40 99.33 -56.44
CA ALA A 132 -57.56 98.00 -57.03
C ALA A 132 -56.82 97.85 -58.38
N HIS A 133 -56.95 98.82 -59.28
CA HIS A 133 -56.25 98.84 -60.58
C HIS A 133 -54.71 98.95 -60.47
N GLN A 134 -54.17 99.26 -59.28
CA GLN A 134 -52.73 99.40 -58.98
C GLN A 134 -52.12 98.10 -58.44
N ASN A 135 -52.88 96.99 -58.42
CA ASN A 135 -52.51 95.73 -57.78
C ASN A 135 -52.96 94.55 -58.65
N THR A 136 -52.12 93.51 -58.73
CA THR A 136 -52.46 92.26 -59.43
C THR A 136 -51.67 91.09 -58.85
N GLU A 137 -52.17 89.87 -58.98
CA GLU A 137 -51.54 88.65 -58.47
C GLU A 137 -51.43 87.58 -59.56
N GLN A 138 -50.32 86.84 -59.55
CA GLN A 138 -50.08 85.70 -60.43
C GLN A 138 -49.48 84.55 -59.60
N THR A 139 -49.99 83.33 -59.78
CA THR A 139 -49.33 82.13 -59.25
C THR A 139 -48.29 81.66 -60.27
N ILE A 140 -47.04 81.56 -59.82
CA ILE A 140 -45.94 80.94 -60.56
C ILE A 140 -45.81 79.48 -60.11
N THR A 141 -45.65 78.56 -61.05
CA THR A 141 -45.35 77.15 -60.80
C THR A 141 -43.92 76.84 -61.26
N VAL A 142 -43.14 76.21 -60.39
CA VAL A 142 -41.84 75.61 -60.73
C VAL A 142 -42.06 74.12 -60.96
N ASN A 143 -41.71 73.62 -62.13
CA ASN A 143 -41.62 72.17 -62.35
C ASN A 143 -40.20 71.71 -62.02
N ILE A 144 -40.07 70.55 -61.37
CA ILE A 144 -38.77 69.92 -61.11
C ILE A 144 -38.44 68.98 -62.28
N ASN A 145 -37.23 69.10 -62.82
CA ASN A 145 -36.65 68.13 -63.74
C ASN A 145 -35.93 67.04 -62.95
N ASP A 146 -36.20 65.78 -63.31
CA ASP A 146 -35.47 64.56 -62.92
C ASP A 146 -33.99 64.67 -63.36
N ILE A 147 -33.05 64.31 -62.49
CA ILE A 147 -31.60 64.32 -62.78
C ILE A 147 -31.03 62.91 -62.57
N ASN A 148 -30.25 62.45 -63.54
CA ASN A 148 -29.66 61.12 -63.55
C ASN A 148 -28.75 60.88 -62.34
N GLU A 149 -29.11 59.92 -61.51
CA GLU A 149 -28.38 59.48 -60.31
C GLU A 149 -27.49 58.27 -60.64
N ALA A 150 -26.73 57.75 -59.66
CA ALA A 150 -25.87 56.59 -59.88
C ALA A 150 -26.51 55.30 -59.30
N PRO A 151 -26.24 54.12 -59.90
CA PRO A 151 -26.68 52.86 -59.33
C PRO A 151 -26.21 52.71 -57.87
N THR A 152 -27.06 52.14 -57.03
CA THR A 152 -26.87 52.12 -55.56
C THR A 152 -26.59 50.74 -54.97
N ASP A 153 -26.95 49.66 -55.67
CA ASP A 153 -26.54 48.30 -55.35
C ASP A 153 -26.58 47.39 -56.59
N ILE A 154 -25.91 46.23 -56.53
CA ILE A 154 -26.04 45.12 -57.47
C ILE A 154 -26.42 43.85 -56.71
N THR A 155 -27.34 43.04 -57.21
CA THR A 155 -27.63 41.70 -56.70
C THR A 155 -27.44 40.64 -57.79
N LEU A 156 -27.18 39.41 -57.38
CA LEU A 156 -26.98 38.26 -58.26
C LEU A 156 -27.88 37.13 -57.74
N SER A 157 -28.63 36.47 -58.63
CA SER A 157 -29.67 35.51 -58.22
C SER A 157 -29.16 34.32 -57.41
N ASN A 158 -27.93 33.85 -57.67
CA ASN A 158 -27.28 32.79 -56.90
C ASN A 158 -25.80 33.15 -56.67
N THR A 159 -25.30 32.93 -55.46
CA THR A 159 -23.86 32.99 -55.12
C THR A 159 -23.28 31.61 -54.81
N THR A 160 -24.06 30.56 -55.01
CA THR A 160 -23.67 29.16 -54.87
C THR A 160 -24.17 28.41 -56.10
N VAL A 161 -23.33 27.57 -56.69
CA VAL A 161 -23.66 26.79 -57.89
C VAL A 161 -23.07 25.38 -57.77
N ILE A 162 -23.76 24.38 -58.29
CA ILE A 162 -23.19 23.05 -58.44
C ILE A 162 -22.19 23.04 -59.60
N GLU A 163 -21.13 22.25 -59.48
CA GLU A 163 -20.13 22.10 -60.54
C GLU A 163 -20.69 21.43 -61.80
N ASN A 164 -19.84 21.22 -62.81
CA ASN A 164 -20.24 20.77 -64.15
C ASN A 164 -21.28 21.70 -64.85
N THR A 165 -21.55 22.88 -64.28
CA THR A 165 -22.41 23.91 -64.87
C THR A 165 -21.65 25.21 -65.11
N THR A 166 -22.15 26.02 -66.06
CA THR A 166 -21.55 27.31 -66.45
C THR A 166 -22.41 28.52 -66.09
N THR A 167 -23.71 28.37 -65.90
CA THR A 167 -24.62 29.51 -65.61
C THR A 167 -24.71 29.75 -64.11
N ILE A 168 -24.26 30.92 -63.64
CA ILE A 168 -24.28 31.28 -62.23
C ILE A 168 -25.63 31.88 -61.85
N GLY A 169 -26.08 32.88 -62.60
CA GLY A 169 -27.31 33.60 -62.26
C GLY A 169 -27.49 34.89 -63.05
N THR A 170 -28.55 35.62 -62.70
CA THR A 170 -28.91 36.90 -63.32
C THR A 170 -28.56 38.04 -62.37
N LEU A 171 -27.94 39.10 -62.91
CA LEU A 171 -27.63 40.35 -62.26
C LEU A 171 -28.83 41.31 -62.32
N THR A 172 -29.04 42.06 -61.25
CA THR A 172 -29.95 43.22 -61.19
C THR A 172 -29.30 44.34 -60.37
N ASN A 173 -29.69 45.60 -60.59
CA ASN A 173 -29.25 46.74 -59.79
C ASN A 173 -30.44 47.57 -59.27
N THR A 174 -30.16 48.56 -58.42
CA THR A 174 -31.14 49.55 -57.92
C THR A 174 -30.71 50.95 -58.31
N ASP A 175 -31.50 51.62 -59.13
CA ASP A 175 -31.20 52.96 -59.67
C ASP A 175 -32.46 53.83 -59.90
N ASP A 176 -32.33 54.92 -60.65
CA ASP A 176 -33.44 55.73 -61.19
C ASP A 176 -34.18 55.07 -62.38
N ALA A 177 -34.89 55.89 -63.17
CA ALA A 177 -35.62 55.47 -64.37
C ALA A 177 -35.09 56.15 -65.65
N LEU A 178 -33.86 56.66 -65.60
CA LEU A 178 -33.11 57.34 -66.64
C LEU A 178 -32.00 56.39 -67.16
N GLY A 179 -31.03 56.93 -67.90
CA GLY A 179 -29.92 56.14 -68.44
C GLY A 179 -30.30 54.95 -69.34
N THR A 180 -29.43 53.93 -69.34
CA THR A 180 -29.56 52.65 -70.06
C THR A 180 -28.65 51.61 -69.39
N GLU A 181 -29.28 50.68 -68.67
CA GLU A 181 -28.60 49.72 -67.78
C GLU A 181 -27.76 48.66 -68.50
N THR A 182 -26.50 48.52 -68.08
CA THR A 182 -25.58 47.46 -68.53
C THR A 182 -24.64 47.00 -67.40
N TYR A 183 -24.18 45.75 -67.49
CA TYR A 183 -23.20 45.18 -66.56
C TYR A 183 -21.87 44.83 -67.24
N SER A 184 -20.77 44.95 -66.50
CA SER A 184 -19.43 44.56 -66.97
C SER A 184 -18.57 43.99 -65.83
N LEU A 185 -17.52 43.25 -66.18
CA LEU A 185 -16.55 42.71 -65.23
C LEU A 185 -15.33 43.65 -65.15
N ILE A 186 -14.89 43.99 -63.94
CA ILE A 186 -13.70 44.83 -63.71
C ILE A 186 -12.44 44.07 -64.16
N SER A 187 -11.81 44.51 -65.25
CA SER A 187 -10.59 43.90 -65.76
C SER A 187 -9.47 43.88 -64.71
N GLY A 188 -8.85 42.71 -64.51
CA GLY A 188 -7.76 42.52 -63.53
C GLY A 188 -8.19 42.33 -62.08
N PHE A 189 -9.50 42.32 -61.75
CA PHE A 189 -9.96 41.94 -60.42
C PHE A 189 -10.18 40.43 -60.30
N GLY A 190 -9.52 39.80 -59.32
CA GLY A 190 -9.80 38.43 -58.88
C GLY A 190 -9.89 37.42 -60.03
N ASP A 191 -11.00 36.68 -60.05
CA ASP A 191 -11.31 35.65 -61.02
C ASP A 191 -12.08 36.14 -62.25
N ASN A 192 -12.25 37.45 -62.46
CA ASN A 192 -13.11 37.99 -63.53
C ASN A 192 -12.80 37.46 -64.95
N ALA A 193 -11.57 37.01 -65.22
CA ALA A 193 -11.20 36.39 -66.50
C ALA A 193 -11.85 35.01 -66.75
N SER A 194 -12.27 34.32 -65.69
CA SER A 194 -12.98 33.03 -65.75
C SER A 194 -14.47 33.18 -66.07
N PHE A 195 -15.00 34.41 -66.12
CA PHE A 195 -16.43 34.69 -66.31
C PHE A 195 -16.70 35.52 -67.58
N SER A 196 -17.96 35.52 -67.99
CA SER A 196 -18.52 36.43 -68.99
C SER A 196 -19.92 36.87 -68.55
N ILE A 197 -20.34 38.03 -69.06
CA ILE A 197 -21.70 38.56 -68.87
C ILE A 197 -22.34 38.71 -70.24
N THR A 198 -23.55 38.17 -70.42
CA THR A 198 -24.36 38.35 -71.63
C THR A 198 -25.70 38.98 -71.24
N GLY A 199 -25.86 40.27 -71.54
CA GLY A 199 -26.98 41.06 -71.03
C GLY A 199 -26.88 41.17 -69.50
N ALA A 200 -27.78 40.50 -68.79
CA ALA A 200 -27.78 40.40 -67.33
C ALA A 200 -27.29 39.04 -66.79
N THR A 201 -27.09 38.03 -67.65
CA THR A 201 -26.68 36.69 -67.20
C THR A 201 -25.18 36.62 -66.99
N LEU A 202 -24.76 36.21 -65.78
CA LEU A 202 -23.38 35.88 -65.43
C LEU A 202 -23.14 34.38 -65.62
N SER A 203 -22.09 34.04 -66.36
CA SER A 203 -21.65 32.67 -66.60
C SER A 203 -20.14 32.53 -66.43
N LEU A 204 -19.67 31.33 -66.06
CA LEU A 204 -18.29 30.90 -66.23
C LEU A 204 -18.00 30.57 -67.71
N ASN A 205 -16.75 30.79 -68.12
CA ASN A 205 -16.26 30.53 -69.48
C ASN A 205 -15.91 29.05 -69.73
N THR A 206 -15.68 28.30 -68.65
CA THR A 206 -15.53 26.83 -68.58
C THR A 206 -16.35 26.37 -67.37
N ALA A 207 -16.94 25.18 -67.38
CA ALA A 207 -17.66 24.68 -66.21
C ALA A 207 -16.75 24.65 -64.96
N ALA A 208 -17.34 24.84 -63.78
CA ALA A 208 -16.62 24.62 -62.52
C ALA A 208 -16.31 23.14 -62.30
N ASP A 209 -15.26 22.91 -61.54
CA ASP A 209 -14.65 21.64 -61.11
C ASP A 209 -14.21 21.92 -59.65
N TYR A 210 -14.78 21.21 -58.69
CA TYR A 210 -14.67 21.50 -57.25
C TYR A 210 -13.28 21.13 -56.71
N GLU A 211 -12.78 19.97 -57.11
CA GLU A 211 -11.46 19.39 -56.84
C GLU A 211 -10.34 20.36 -57.27
N SER A 212 -10.52 21.02 -58.41
CA SER A 212 -9.65 22.10 -58.89
C SER A 212 -9.88 23.42 -58.17
N LYS A 213 -11.14 23.86 -57.99
CA LYS A 213 -11.45 25.18 -57.39
C LYS A 213 -12.86 25.32 -56.81
N THR A 214 -12.97 25.15 -55.49
CA THR A 214 -14.20 25.27 -54.69
C THR A 214 -14.85 26.67 -54.60
N SER A 215 -14.19 27.77 -54.97
CA SER A 215 -14.79 29.12 -54.94
C SER A 215 -14.05 30.16 -55.79
N TYR A 216 -14.77 31.17 -56.27
CA TYR A 216 -14.26 32.26 -57.11
C TYR A 216 -14.62 33.64 -56.52
N SER A 217 -13.75 34.64 -56.70
CA SER A 217 -14.02 36.03 -56.27
C SER A 217 -14.05 36.98 -57.47
N ILE A 218 -15.17 37.65 -57.69
CA ILE A 218 -15.43 38.50 -58.85
C ILE A 218 -15.85 39.92 -58.45
N LYS A 219 -15.71 40.87 -59.37
CA LYS A 219 -16.21 42.25 -59.21
C LYS A 219 -16.94 42.72 -60.46
N VAL A 220 -18.23 43.00 -60.28
CA VAL A 220 -19.16 43.44 -61.33
C VAL A 220 -19.40 44.94 -61.18
N ARG A 221 -19.46 45.63 -62.32
CA ARG A 221 -19.90 47.02 -62.45
C ARG A 221 -21.28 47.07 -63.09
N ALA A 222 -22.19 47.84 -62.49
CA ALA A 222 -23.40 48.32 -63.14
C ALA A 222 -23.17 49.75 -63.67
N THR A 223 -23.82 50.10 -64.77
CA THR A 223 -23.83 51.46 -65.32
C THR A 223 -25.09 51.72 -66.13
N ASP A 224 -25.67 52.88 -65.86
CA ASP A 224 -26.72 53.60 -66.59
C ASP A 224 -26.23 54.25 -67.91
N GLY A 225 -24.94 54.10 -68.25
CA GLY A 225 -24.29 54.75 -69.40
C GLY A 225 -23.57 56.08 -69.12
N ALA A 226 -23.62 56.60 -67.89
CA ALA A 226 -22.95 57.84 -67.46
C ALA A 226 -22.23 57.71 -66.10
N LEU A 227 -22.87 57.09 -65.12
CA LEU A 227 -22.42 56.83 -63.75
C LEU A 227 -22.27 55.31 -63.50
N THR A 228 -21.61 54.93 -62.41
CA THR A 228 -21.18 53.52 -62.21
C THR A 228 -21.14 53.11 -60.75
N PHE A 229 -21.52 51.87 -60.47
CA PHE A 229 -21.36 51.23 -59.15
C PHE A 229 -20.65 49.89 -59.28
N ASP A 230 -19.75 49.56 -58.35
CA ASP A 230 -19.00 48.30 -58.34
C ASP A 230 -19.35 47.47 -57.09
N LYS A 231 -19.65 46.18 -57.29
CA LYS A 231 -19.86 45.22 -56.20
C LYS A 231 -19.03 43.95 -56.38
N GLU A 232 -18.50 43.45 -55.28
CA GLU A 232 -17.77 42.18 -55.22
C GLU A 232 -18.72 41.04 -54.83
N PHE A 233 -18.56 39.89 -55.47
CA PHE A 233 -19.28 38.66 -55.16
C PHE A 233 -18.29 37.51 -54.99
N THR A 234 -18.56 36.64 -54.01
CA THR A 234 -17.93 35.32 -53.93
C THR A 234 -18.91 34.30 -54.46
N ILE A 235 -18.47 33.49 -55.43
CA ILE A 235 -19.25 32.37 -55.98
C ILE A 235 -18.68 31.08 -55.39
N THR A 236 -19.47 30.39 -54.57
CA THR A 236 -19.10 29.09 -54.00
C THR A 236 -19.52 27.98 -54.95
N ILE A 237 -18.62 27.03 -55.21
CA ILE A 237 -18.94 25.79 -55.91
C ILE A 237 -19.37 24.75 -54.88
N THR A 238 -20.41 23.97 -55.17
CA THR A 238 -20.73 22.76 -54.43
C THR A 238 -20.42 21.53 -55.27
N ASP A 239 -19.64 20.66 -54.63
CA ASP A 239 -19.33 19.27 -54.95
C ASP A 239 -20.51 18.50 -55.57
N ALA A 240 -20.24 17.77 -56.65
CA ALA A 240 -21.15 16.82 -57.27
C ALA A 240 -20.40 15.54 -57.62
N ASN A 241 -20.88 14.42 -57.05
CA ASN A 241 -20.29 13.10 -57.26
C ASN A 241 -20.19 12.71 -58.75
N ASP A 242 -18.99 12.82 -59.31
CA ASP A 242 -18.66 12.62 -60.73
C ASP A 242 -17.29 11.94 -60.98
N THR A 243 -16.44 11.81 -59.94
CA THR A 243 -15.19 11.04 -60.01
C THR A 243 -15.43 9.57 -59.67
N ASN A 244 -14.62 8.67 -60.25
CA ASN A 244 -14.61 7.26 -59.88
C ASN A 244 -13.74 7.00 -58.63
N PRO A 245 -14.23 6.24 -57.63
CA PRO A 245 -13.42 5.78 -56.51
C PRO A 245 -12.14 5.06 -56.96
N SER A 246 -11.07 5.22 -56.20
CA SER A 246 -9.72 4.80 -56.61
C SER A 246 -8.93 4.16 -55.46
N ASN A 247 -7.73 3.63 -55.76
CA ASN A 247 -6.76 3.14 -54.77
C ASN A 247 -7.36 2.18 -53.72
N ILE A 248 -8.01 1.11 -54.18
CA ILE A 248 -8.52 0.06 -53.28
C ILE A 248 -7.34 -0.63 -52.61
N ILE A 249 -7.35 -0.63 -51.28
CA ILE A 249 -6.36 -1.27 -50.41
C ILE A 249 -7.07 -2.28 -49.51
N LEU A 250 -6.43 -3.45 -49.38
CA LEU A 250 -6.80 -4.50 -48.44
C LEU A 250 -5.76 -4.55 -47.32
N SER A 251 -6.18 -4.54 -46.06
CA SER A 251 -5.27 -4.40 -44.91
C SER A 251 -4.27 -5.55 -44.71
N THR A 252 -4.53 -6.71 -45.32
CA THR A 252 -3.61 -7.85 -45.42
C THR A 252 -4.00 -8.73 -46.62
N THR A 253 -3.01 -9.32 -47.27
CA THR A 253 -3.20 -10.39 -48.28
C THR A 253 -2.80 -11.77 -47.74
N VAL A 254 -2.61 -11.91 -46.42
CA VAL A 254 -2.31 -13.18 -45.76
C VAL A 254 -3.52 -13.64 -44.96
N ILE A 255 -3.94 -14.88 -45.18
CA ILE A 255 -4.97 -15.61 -44.43
C ILE A 255 -4.26 -16.69 -43.62
N ASN A 256 -4.72 -17.00 -42.40
CA ASN A 256 -4.20 -18.15 -41.66
C ASN A 256 -4.90 -19.45 -42.08
N ASP A 257 -4.17 -20.56 -42.12
CA ASP A 257 -4.77 -21.89 -42.23
C ASP A 257 -5.77 -22.14 -41.09
N GLY A 258 -6.84 -22.90 -41.37
CA GLY A 258 -7.94 -23.19 -40.45
C GLY A 258 -8.80 -21.98 -40.02
N ALA A 259 -8.73 -20.84 -40.73
CA ALA A 259 -9.65 -19.73 -40.49
C ALA A 259 -11.12 -20.14 -40.79
N GLU A 260 -12.01 -20.00 -39.81
CA GLU A 260 -13.41 -20.45 -39.90
C GLU A 260 -14.29 -19.49 -40.72
N SER A 261 -15.38 -20.03 -41.27
CA SER A 261 -16.45 -19.25 -41.93
C SER A 261 -16.97 -18.11 -41.04
N GLY A 262 -17.13 -16.93 -41.63
CA GLY A 262 -17.53 -15.70 -40.95
C GLY A 262 -16.37 -14.87 -40.38
N THR A 263 -15.14 -15.40 -40.33
CA THR A 263 -13.96 -14.69 -39.82
C THR A 263 -13.64 -13.48 -40.70
N THR A 264 -13.56 -12.28 -40.10
CA THR A 264 -12.98 -11.09 -40.77
C THR A 264 -11.46 -11.29 -40.88
N ILE A 265 -10.96 -11.34 -42.12
CA ILE A 265 -9.53 -11.50 -42.41
C ILE A 265 -8.84 -10.17 -42.72
N ALA A 266 -9.58 -9.20 -43.28
CA ALA A 266 -9.03 -7.91 -43.66
C ALA A 266 -10.11 -6.82 -43.70
N THR A 267 -9.67 -5.56 -43.68
CA THR A 267 -10.52 -4.39 -43.94
C THR A 267 -10.15 -3.74 -45.26
N LEU A 268 -11.16 -3.19 -45.91
CA LEU A 268 -11.09 -2.44 -47.17
C LEU A 268 -11.08 -0.93 -46.91
N SER A 269 -10.39 -0.23 -47.81
CA SER A 269 -10.42 1.22 -47.96
C SER A 269 -10.18 1.58 -49.43
N ALA A 270 -10.89 2.58 -49.94
CA ALA A 270 -10.61 3.27 -51.19
C ALA A 270 -10.44 4.77 -50.92
N THR A 271 -9.88 5.51 -51.86
CA THR A 271 -9.88 6.99 -51.85
C THR A 271 -10.84 7.50 -52.90
N ASP A 272 -11.67 8.46 -52.51
CA ASP A 272 -12.44 9.29 -53.42
C ASP A 272 -11.81 10.68 -53.54
N ALA A 273 -12.14 11.39 -54.62
CA ALA A 273 -11.85 12.82 -54.73
C ALA A 273 -13.01 13.61 -54.11
N ASP A 274 -14.21 13.29 -54.58
CA ASP A 274 -15.50 13.87 -54.22
C ASP A 274 -15.77 13.76 -52.71
N THR A 275 -16.27 14.84 -52.11
CA THR A 275 -16.64 14.89 -50.70
C THR A 275 -18.08 14.42 -50.44
N VAL A 276 -18.87 14.17 -51.49
CA VAL A 276 -20.24 13.63 -51.39
C VAL A 276 -20.34 12.20 -51.94
N GLY A 277 -20.77 11.27 -51.10
CA GLY A 277 -20.91 9.85 -51.45
C GLY A 277 -20.88 8.96 -50.21
N THR A 278 -20.91 7.64 -50.39
CA THR A 278 -20.64 6.66 -49.32
C THR A 278 -20.07 5.38 -49.94
N LEU A 279 -18.76 5.18 -49.78
CA LEU A 279 -18.02 4.04 -50.33
C LEU A 279 -18.57 2.69 -49.83
N THR A 280 -19.11 1.92 -50.77
CA THR A 280 -19.44 0.50 -50.68
C THR A 280 -18.46 -0.32 -51.53
N TYR A 281 -18.38 -1.63 -51.30
CA TYR A 281 -17.46 -2.50 -52.02
C TYR A 281 -18.17 -3.76 -52.53
N ALA A 282 -17.86 -4.17 -53.76
CA ALA A 282 -18.38 -5.38 -54.39
C ALA A 282 -17.24 -6.38 -54.69
N LEU A 283 -17.58 -7.67 -54.65
CA LEU A 283 -16.65 -8.78 -54.79
C LEU A 283 -16.91 -9.56 -56.08
N SER A 284 -15.85 -9.91 -56.80
CA SER A 284 -15.88 -10.66 -58.06
C SER A 284 -14.57 -11.43 -58.26
N GLY A 285 -14.36 -12.04 -59.43
CA GLY A 285 -13.21 -12.92 -59.71
C GLY A 285 -13.45 -14.38 -59.32
N ASP A 286 -12.50 -15.25 -59.66
CA ASP A 286 -12.69 -16.71 -59.64
C ASP A 286 -12.97 -17.27 -58.24
N ASP A 287 -12.36 -16.70 -57.20
CA ASP A 287 -12.52 -17.15 -55.81
C ASP A 287 -13.54 -16.35 -54.99
N ALA A 288 -14.38 -15.52 -55.64
CA ALA A 288 -15.35 -14.67 -54.97
C ALA A 288 -16.31 -15.44 -54.03
N SER A 289 -16.64 -16.69 -54.34
CA SER A 289 -17.54 -17.51 -53.50
C SER A 289 -16.94 -17.92 -52.15
N SER A 290 -15.60 -17.92 -52.01
CA SER A 290 -14.93 -18.26 -50.74
C SER A 290 -14.86 -17.08 -49.75
N PHE A 291 -15.37 -15.90 -50.14
CA PHE A 291 -15.38 -14.71 -49.30
C PHE A 291 -16.73 -13.99 -49.32
N SER A 292 -16.90 -13.01 -48.44
CA SER A 292 -18.02 -12.07 -48.42
C SER A 292 -17.56 -10.71 -47.93
N ILE A 293 -18.28 -9.65 -48.32
CA ILE A 293 -18.02 -8.28 -47.85
C ILE A 293 -19.16 -7.85 -46.93
N ASN A 294 -18.82 -7.26 -45.78
CA ASN A 294 -19.77 -6.77 -44.79
C ASN A 294 -19.36 -5.36 -44.33
N GLY A 295 -19.99 -4.34 -44.89
CA GLY A 295 -19.47 -2.97 -44.80
C GLY A 295 -18.13 -2.88 -45.53
N ASN A 296 -17.07 -2.52 -44.80
CA ASN A 296 -15.69 -2.56 -45.31
C ASN A 296 -14.89 -3.79 -44.84
N GLN A 297 -15.51 -4.83 -44.26
CA GLN A 297 -14.81 -6.04 -43.81
C GLN A 297 -14.87 -7.13 -44.86
N LEU A 298 -13.71 -7.63 -45.29
CA LEU A 298 -13.60 -8.87 -46.06
C LEU A 298 -13.59 -10.06 -45.08
N LYS A 299 -14.55 -10.96 -45.27
CA LYS A 299 -14.79 -12.14 -44.44
C LYS A 299 -14.63 -13.41 -45.25
N ILE A 300 -14.15 -14.48 -44.61
CA ILE A 300 -14.15 -15.83 -45.15
C ILE A 300 -15.59 -16.39 -45.18
N ALA A 301 -15.96 -17.08 -46.26
CA ALA A 301 -17.27 -17.74 -46.40
C ALA A 301 -17.22 -19.24 -46.08
N GLU A 302 -16.07 -19.91 -46.27
CA GLU A 302 -15.88 -21.35 -46.08
C GLU A 302 -14.55 -21.62 -45.35
N ASN A 303 -14.49 -22.62 -44.46
CA ASN A 303 -13.29 -22.86 -43.65
C ASN A 303 -12.03 -23.07 -44.51
N VAL A 304 -10.99 -22.28 -44.24
CA VAL A 304 -9.73 -22.30 -44.98
C VAL A 304 -8.93 -23.55 -44.63
N VAL A 305 -8.45 -24.27 -45.65
CA VAL A 305 -7.58 -25.44 -45.48
C VAL A 305 -6.45 -25.38 -46.50
N TYR A 306 -5.24 -25.06 -46.04
CA TYR A 306 -4.04 -24.85 -46.87
C TYR A 306 -3.75 -26.02 -47.81
N SER A 307 -3.90 -27.25 -47.32
CA SER A 307 -3.68 -28.48 -48.09
C SER A 307 -4.74 -28.75 -49.17
N THR A 308 -5.88 -28.06 -49.12
CA THR A 308 -6.89 -28.02 -50.19
C THR A 308 -6.62 -26.86 -51.16
N LYS A 309 -6.30 -25.66 -50.64
CA LYS A 309 -5.96 -24.49 -51.44
C LYS A 309 -5.07 -23.51 -50.67
N SER A 310 -3.89 -23.21 -51.21
CA SER A 310 -2.88 -22.36 -50.57
C SER A 310 -2.89 -20.89 -51.00
N SER A 311 -3.69 -20.52 -52.00
CA SER A 311 -3.87 -19.12 -52.43
C SER A 311 -5.21 -18.92 -53.14
N TYR A 312 -5.81 -17.74 -52.99
CA TYR A 312 -7.08 -17.33 -53.61
C TYR A 312 -6.91 -16.04 -54.42
N ASN A 313 -7.66 -15.86 -55.51
CA ASN A 313 -7.66 -14.64 -56.31
C ASN A 313 -9.05 -14.00 -56.39
N ILE A 314 -9.18 -12.79 -55.84
CA ILE A 314 -10.43 -12.02 -55.84
C ILE A 314 -10.23 -10.66 -56.50
N ASN A 315 -11.29 -10.15 -57.11
CA ASN A 315 -11.37 -8.81 -57.68
C ASN A 315 -12.36 -7.97 -56.87
N ILE A 316 -11.99 -6.75 -56.50
CA ILE A 316 -12.83 -5.85 -55.70
C ILE A 316 -13.01 -4.54 -56.44
N THR A 317 -14.24 -4.03 -56.48
CA THR A 317 -14.57 -2.66 -56.90
C THR A 317 -15.13 -1.86 -55.73
N ALA A 318 -14.98 -0.53 -55.80
CA ALA A 318 -15.59 0.42 -54.88
C ALA A 318 -16.65 1.26 -55.62
N ASN A 319 -17.75 1.58 -54.94
CA ASN A 319 -18.87 2.39 -55.44
C ASN A 319 -19.34 3.33 -54.33
N ASP A 320 -19.26 4.61 -54.60
CA ASP A 320 -19.68 5.77 -53.79
C ASP A 320 -21.21 5.97 -53.74
N GLY A 321 -21.96 5.33 -54.66
CA GLY A 321 -23.41 5.45 -54.83
C GLY A 321 -23.84 5.86 -56.23
N VAL A 322 -22.95 6.46 -57.02
CA VAL A 322 -23.14 6.84 -58.43
C VAL A 322 -22.06 6.20 -59.31
N ASN A 323 -20.78 6.44 -59.01
CA ASN A 323 -19.65 5.99 -59.84
C ASN A 323 -19.11 4.64 -59.37
N THR A 324 -18.18 4.04 -60.11
CA THR A 324 -17.61 2.72 -59.74
C THR A 324 -16.18 2.59 -60.23
N SER A 325 -15.29 2.15 -59.35
CA SER A 325 -13.88 1.94 -59.68
C SER A 325 -13.67 0.85 -60.74
N ASP A 326 -12.50 0.87 -61.39
CA ASP A 326 -11.95 -0.33 -61.99
C ASP A 326 -11.76 -1.44 -60.93
N ALA A 327 -11.78 -2.69 -61.38
CA ALA A 327 -11.64 -3.85 -60.49
C ALA A 327 -10.18 -4.10 -60.12
N THR A 328 -9.86 -4.05 -58.82
CA THR A 328 -8.53 -4.33 -58.28
C THR A 328 -8.40 -5.80 -57.88
N THR A 329 -7.44 -6.53 -58.47
CA THR A 329 -7.16 -7.94 -58.14
C THR A 329 -6.26 -8.06 -56.91
N PHE A 330 -6.65 -8.90 -55.96
CA PHE A 330 -5.85 -9.31 -54.81
C PHE A 330 -5.62 -10.83 -54.85
N THR A 331 -4.36 -11.23 -54.82
CA THR A 331 -3.96 -12.61 -54.51
C THR A 331 -3.77 -12.73 -53.00
N LEU A 332 -4.62 -13.51 -52.34
CA LEU A 332 -4.48 -13.82 -50.93
C LEU A 332 -3.73 -15.15 -50.77
N THR A 333 -2.73 -15.18 -49.91
CA THR A 333 -1.94 -16.38 -49.60
C THR A 333 -2.35 -16.96 -48.26
N VAL A 334 -2.49 -18.29 -48.19
CA VAL A 334 -2.74 -18.99 -46.93
C VAL A 334 -1.39 -19.30 -46.29
N ASN A 335 -1.21 -18.87 -45.05
CA ASN A 335 -0.04 -19.15 -44.22
C ASN A 335 -0.24 -20.51 -43.51
N PRO A 336 0.54 -21.55 -43.85
CA PRO A 336 0.51 -22.83 -43.12
C PRO A 336 1.17 -22.61 -41.75
N ASN A 337 0.43 -22.80 -40.66
CA ASN A 337 0.94 -22.45 -39.33
C ASN A 337 2.00 -23.48 -38.87
N PRO A 338 3.28 -23.09 -38.69
CA PRO A 338 4.35 -24.06 -38.51
C PRO A 338 4.32 -24.76 -37.14
N ILE A 339 4.71 -26.04 -37.14
CA ILE A 339 4.77 -26.90 -35.95
C ILE A 339 5.67 -26.26 -34.88
N ASN A 340 5.15 -26.11 -33.66
CA ASN A 340 5.90 -25.60 -32.51
C ASN A 340 6.15 -26.71 -31.48
N ILE A 341 7.41 -27.13 -31.30
CA ILE A 341 7.80 -28.12 -30.27
C ILE A 341 7.96 -27.41 -28.92
N THR A 342 7.11 -27.75 -27.95
CA THR A 342 6.99 -27.06 -26.66
C THR A 342 7.89 -27.62 -25.55
N ASN A 343 8.53 -28.77 -25.76
CA ASN A 343 9.48 -29.37 -24.80
C ASN A 343 10.56 -28.39 -24.30
N VAL A 344 10.97 -28.52 -23.04
CA VAL A 344 12.10 -27.81 -22.42
C VAL A 344 13.11 -28.82 -21.87
N ASN A 345 14.36 -28.39 -21.68
CA ASN A 345 15.39 -29.25 -21.06
C ASN A 345 14.91 -29.71 -19.68
N ILE A 346 15.22 -30.96 -19.33
CA ILE A 346 14.71 -31.62 -18.13
C ILE A 346 15.85 -32.21 -17.29
N VAL A 347 15.55 -32.38 -16.00
CA VAL A 347 16.35 -33.21 -15.10
C VAL A 347 15.59 -34.53 -14.86
N ARG A 348 16.34 -35.61 -14.68
CA ARG A 348 15.85 -36.91 -14.19
C ARG A 348 16.77 -37.36 -13.05
N ASP A 349 16.20 -37.89 -11.99
CA ASP A 349 16.98 -38.63 -11.01
C ASP A 349 17.49 -39.93 -11.65
N GLU A 350 18.65 -40.44 -11.22
CA GLU A 350 19.12 -41.75 -11.66
C GLU A 350 18.19 -42.89 -11.19
N GLY A 351 18.34 -44.08 -11.79
CA GLY A 351 17.42 -45.20 -11.56
C GLY A 351 15.96 -44.96 -11.97
N SER A 352 15.63 -43.77 -12.50
CA SER A 352 14.28 -43.37 -12.94
C SER A 352 13.63 -44.42 -13.85
N ALA A 353 12.30 -44.53 -13.73
CA ALA A 353 11.49 -45.28 -14.68
C ALA A 353 11.80 -44.86 -16.13
N LEU A 354 11.91 -45.85 -17.03
CA LEU A 354 12.55 -45.69 -18.36
C LEU A 354 11.98 -44.55 -19.24
N THR A 355 10.83 -43.96 -18.94
CA THR A 355 10.30 -42.80 -19.68
C THR A 355 11.16 -41.55 -19.47
N ALA A 356 11.98 -41.23 -20.48
CA ALA A 356 12.83 -40.05 -20.51
C ALA A 356 11.98 -38.79 -20.66
N LEU A 357 11.23 -38.65 -21.76
CA LEU A 357 10.29 -37.55 -21.98
C LEU A 357 9.14 -37.93 -22.91
N THR A 358 8.10 -37.11 -22.94
CA THR A 358 7.06 -37.15 -23.97
C THR A 358 7.23 -35.93 -24.86
N ILE A 359 7.32 -36.12 -26.18
CA ILE A 359 7.40 -35.03 -27.15
C ILE A 359 6.04 -34.34 -27.23
N THR A 360 6.04 -33.03 -27.05
CA THR A 360 4.87 -32.17 -27.07
C THR A 360 5.04 -31.11 -28.14
N ALA A 361 4.09 -31.03 -29.07
CA ALA A 361 4.09 -30.04 -30.14
C ALA A 361 2.65 -29.59 -30.44
N THR A 362 2.51 -28.41 -31.04
CA THR A 362 1.22 -27.83 -31.44
C THR A 362 1.27 -27.33 -32.88
N ASN A 363 0.20 -27.58 -33.63
CA ASN A 363 -0.02 -27.17 -35.02
C ASN A 363 -1.41 -26.51 -35.22
N GLU A 364 -2.05 -26.06 -34.13
CA GLU A 364 -3.36 -25.38 -34.10
C GLU A 364 -3.45 -24.21 -35.09
N PRO A 365 -4.56 -24.01 -35.82
CA PRO A 365 -5.79 -24.82 -35.82
C PRO A 365 -5.75 -26.04 -36.77
N SER A 366 -4.60 -26.41 -37.34
CA SER A 366 -4.53 -27.54 -38.27
C SER A 366 -4.63 -28.88 -37.52
N GLY A 367 -5.66 -29.66 -37.82
CA GLY A 367 -5.89 -31.00 -37.23
C GLY A 367 -5.02 -32.11 -37.82
N GLN A 368 -3.81 -31.81 -38.29
CA GLN A 368 -2.96 -32.76 -39.01
C GLN A 368 -2.31 -33.78 -38.05
N THR A 369 -2.18 -35.04 -38.51
CA THR A 369 -1.53 -36.10 -37.75
C THR A 369 -0.02 -35.87 -37.65
N LEU A 370 0.43 -35.49 -36.45
CA LEU A 370 1.86 -35.31 -36.18
C LEU A 370 2.59 -36.66 -36.13
N THR A 371 3.75 -36.70 -36.80
CA THR A 371 4.73 -37.79 -36.75
C THR A 371 6.00 -37.30 -36.05
N TYR A 372 6.69 -38.22 -35.39
CA TYR A 372 7.77 -37.92 -34.43
C TYR A 372 9.04 -38.70 -34.77
N GLU A 373 10.18 -38.05 -34.65
CA GLU A 373 11.52 -38.63 -34.79
C GLU A 373 12.45 -38.09 -33.69
N ILE A 374 13.51 -38.83 -33.37
CA ILE A 374 14.60 -38.37 -32.50
C ILE A 374 15.95 -38.56 -33.20
N SER A 375 16.84 -37.59 -33.02
CA SER A 375 18.23 -37.59 -33.47
C SER A 375 19.12 -36.93 -32.41
N GLY A 376 20.37 -36.58 -32.72
CA GLY A 376 21.36 -36.07 -31.76
C GLY A 376 22.44 -37.10 -31.41
N ALA A 377 23.36 -36.73 -30.52
CA ALA A 377 24.51 -37.58 -30.16
C ALA A 377 24.07 -38.85 -29.39
N ASP A 378 23.09 -38.69 -28.51
CA ASP A 378 22.67 -39.74 -27.57
C ASP A 378 21.43 -40.51 -28.03
N ALA A 379 20.94 -40.27 -29.25
CA ALA A 379 19.69 -40.86 -29.76
C ALA A 379 19.67 -42.39 -29.71
N GLU A 380 20.82 -43.04 -29.92
CA GLU A 380 20.94 -44.50 -29.85
C GLU A 380 20.86 -45.06 -28.42
N LEU A 381 20.75 -44.23 -27.39
CA LEU A 381 20.49 -44.65 -26.02
C LEU A 381 18.99 -44.67 -25.68
N PHE A 382 18.12 -44.30 -26.64
CA PHE A 382 16.67 -44.19 -26.44
C PHE A 382 15.84 -44.98 -27.47
N ASN A 383 14.62 -45.32 -27.09
CA ASN A 383 13.56 -45.78 -27.98
C ASN A 383 12.50 -44.68 -28.11
N LEU A 384 11.83 -44.62 -29.26
CA LEU A 384 10.66 -43.75 -29.49
C LEU A 384 9.44 -44.63 -29.80
N ASN A 385 8.34 -44.40 -29.09
CA ASN A 385 7.06 -45.08 -29.34
C ASN A 385 5.93 -44.03 -29.37
N GLY A 386 5.38 -43.77 -30.55
CA GLY A 386 4.51 -42.62 -30.79
C GLY A 386 5.29 -41.33 -30.51
N ASN A 387 4.88 -40.57 -29.49
CA ASN A 387 5.60 -39.41 -28.98
C ASN A 387 6.35 -39.64 -27.66
N ILE A 388 6.39 -40.88 -27.12
CA ILE A 388 7.04 -41.19 -25.85
C ILE A 388 8.47 -41.67 -26.12
N VAL A 389 9.45 -40.97 -25.54
CA VAL A 389 10.88 -41.32 -25.56
C VAL A 389 11.23 -42.06 -24.28
N THR A 390 11.82 -43.25 -24.39
CA THR A 390 12.30 -44.05 -23.25
C THR A 390 13.79 -44.32 -23.35
N PHE A 391 14.51 -44.31 -22.23
CA PHE A 391 15.88 -44.84 -22.17
C PHE A 391 15.89 -46.34 -22.51
N LYS A 392 16.95 -46.84 -23.17
CA LYS A 392 17.18 -48.28 -23.41
C LYS A 392 17.72 -49.01 -22.17
N VAL A 393 18.52 -48.30 -21.35
CA VAL A 393 19.04 -48.72 -20.04
C VAL A 393 18.80 -47.56 -19.09
N ALA A 394 18.40 -47.81 -17.84
CA ALA A 394 18.19 -46.74 -16.88
C ALA A 394 19.50 -45.94 -16.66
N PRO A 395 19.43 -44.60 -16.50
CA PRO A 395 20.62 -43.81 -16.20
C PRO A 395 21.16 -44.13 -14.80
N ASP A 396 22.48 -44.11 -14.71
CA ASP A 396 23.36 -44.39 -13.56
C ASP A 396 24.39 -43.25 -13.58
N TYR A 397 24.50 -42.49 -12.48
CA TYR A 397 25.27 -41.24 -12.43
C TYR A 397 26.77 -41.50 -12.22
N GLU A 398 27.10 -42.55 -11.47
CA GLU A 398 28.46 -43.03 -11.23
C GLU A 398 29.05 -43.74 -12.47
N VAL A 399 28.21 -44.31 -13.33
CA VAL A 399 28.56 -44.97 -14.60
C VAL A 399 27.81 -44.33 -15.79
N PRO A 400 28.11 -43.06 -16.13
CA PRO A 400 27.40 -42.32 -17.17
C PRO A 400 27.63 -42.92 -18.57
N ASN A 401 26.54 -43.43 -19.16
CA ASN A 401 26.51 -44.13 -20.44
C ASN A 401 26.32 -43.20 -21.67
N ASP A 402 26.22 -41.88 -21.45
CA ASP A 402 26.08 -40.86 -22.50
C ASP A 402 27.36 -40.64 -23.34
N ASN A 403 27.21 -40.02 -24.51
CA ASN A 403 28.31 -39.58 -25.38
C ASN A 403 29.00 -38.33 -24.79
N GLY A 404 29.79 -38.58 -23.77
CA GLY A 404 30.54 -37.57 -23.02
C GLY A 404 31.03 -38.11 -21.68
N SER A 405 30.28 -39.06 -21.11
CA SER A 405 30.36 -39.48 -19.72
C SER A 405 30.21 -38.29 -18.76
N ASP A 406 29.32 -37.35 -19.09
CA ASP A 406 29.09 -36.09 -18.37
C ASP A 406 27.70 -35.96 -17.72
N ASN A 407 26.88 -37.01 -17.80
CA ASN A 407 25.50 -37.07 -17.30
C ASN A 407 24.51 -36.13 -18.03
N ILE A 408 24.81 -35.68 -19.26
CA ILE A 408 23.93 -34.86 -20.09
C ILE A 408 23.63 -35.56 -21.42
N TYR A 409 22.44 -36.12 -21.56
CA TYR A 409 21.98 -36.77 -22.79
C TYR A 409 21.43 -35.72 -23.76
N ASN A 410 22.01 -35.64 -24.96
CA ASN A 410 21.77 -34.62 -25.98
C ASN A 410 20.94 -35.19 -27.14
N LEU A 411 19.70 -34.74 -27.23
CA LEU A 411 18.75 -35.16 -28.27
C LEU A 411 18.29 -33.97 -29.12
N GLU A 412 17.91 -34.27 -30.35
CA GLU A 412 17.17 -33.38 -31.25
C GLU A 412 15.80 -34.02 -31.50
N LEU A 413 14.76 -33.39 -30.99
CA LEU A 413 13.37 -33.80 -31.19
C LEU A 413 12.90 -33.22 -32.52
N LYS A 414 12.32 -34.06 -33.38
CA LYS A 414 11.87 -33.68 -34.72
C LYS A 414 10.41 -34.08 -34.90
N VAL A 415 9.59 -33.15 -35.40
CA VAL A 415 8.14 -33.34 -35.58
C VAL A 415 7.73 -32.88 -36.97
N ASN A 416 6.89 -33.66 -37.64
CA ASN A 416 6.46 -33.49 -39.03
C ASN A 416 4.94 -33.68 -39.15
N ASP A 417 4.26 -32.73 -39.82
CA ASP A 417 2.80 -32.64 -39.99
C ASP A 417 2.34 -32.94 -41.43
N THR A 418 3.22 -33.54 -42.24
CA THR A 418 3.12 -33.81 -43.69
C THR A 418 3.30 -32.59 -44.61
N ILE A 419 3.32 -31.37 -44.09
CA ILE A 419 3.60 -30.13 -44.85
C ILE A 419 5.00 -29.60 -44.55
N SER A 420 5.40 -29.66 -43.28
CA SER A 420 6.57 -29.02 -42.70
C SER A 420 7.29 -29.96 -41.74
N THR A 421 8.45 -29.54 -41.25
CA THR A 421 9.19 -30.29 -40.23
C THR A 421 9.96 -29.32 -39.35
N THR A 422 9.71 -29.39 -38.04
CA THR A 422 10.42 -28.60 -37.03
C THR A 422 11.35 -29.51 -36.23
N SER A 423 12.57 -29.05 -36.00
CA SER A 423 13.56 -29.65 -35.09
C SER A 423 13.74 -28.79 -33.83
N LYS A 424 14.06 -29.43 -32.71
CA LYS A 424 14.44 -28.76 -31.45
C LYS A 424 15.43 -29.58 -30.64
N ALA A 425 16.62 -29.02 -30.41
CA ALA A 425 17.57 -29.59 -29.46
C ALA A 425 17.01 -29.55 -28.03
N ILE A 426 17.27 -30.62 -27.28
CA ILE A 426 16.80 -30.83 -25.91
C ILE A 426 17.90 -31.56 -25.12
N THR A 427 18.10 -31.20 -23.85
CA THR A 427 19.03 -31.94 -22.96
C THR A 427 18.26 -32.59 -21.82
N ILE A 428 18.72 -33.79 -21.44
CA ILE A 428 18.26 -34.53 -20.25
C ILE A 428 19.47 -34.70 -19.34
N THR A 429 19.49 -33.95 -18.24
CA THR A 429 20.57 -34.05 -17.24
C THR A 429 20.19 -35.04 -16.15
N ILE A 430 21.11 -35.92 -15.79
CA ILE A 430 20.92 -36.86 -14.68
C ILE A 430 21.33 -36.19 -13.36
N HIS A 431 20.50 -36.38 -12.34
CA HIS A 431 20.73 -35.96 -10.97
C HIS A 431 21.03 -37.20 -10.13
N ASN A 432 22.15 -37.18 -9.43
CA ASN A 432 22.53 -38.27 -8.55
C ASN A 432 21.54 -38.40 -7.36
N LEU A 433 21.26 -39.63 -6.97
CA LEU A 433 20.68 -39.99 -5.69
C LEU A 433 21.74 -40.66 -4.82
N LYS A 434 21.63 -40.53 -3.50
CA LYS A 434 22.57 -41.16 -2.55
C LYS A 434 22.06 -42.57 -2.24
N GLU A 435 22.51 -43.57 -2.98
CA GLU A 435 22.01 -44.94 -2.91
C GLU A 435 22.67 -45.76 -1.79
N ASN A 436 23.92 -45.47 -1.44
CA ASN A 436 24.66 -46.25 -0.45
C ASN A 436 24.23 -45.92 0.98
N THR A 437 24.04 -46.96 1.79
CA THR A 437 23.72 -46.82 3.22
C THR A 437 24.98 -46.93 4.07
N ILE A 438 25.29 -45.87 4.83
CA ILE A 438 26.18 -45.92 6.00
C ILE A 438 25.36 -45.67 7.27
N THR A 439 25.80 -46.21 8.42
CA THR A 439 25.26 -45.82 9.72
C THR A 439 26.33 -45.78 10.81
N ILE A 440 26.10 -44.93 11.80
CA ILE A 440 26.82 -44.89 13.08
C ILE A 440 25.79 -44.80 14.20
N ALA A 441 26.05 -45.46 15.33
CA ALA A 441 25.19 -45.41 16.52
C ALA A 441 25.85 -44.64 17.66
N ASN A 442 25.04 -44.00 18.50
CA ASN A 442 25.49 -43.37 19.74
C ASN A 442 26.26 -44.39 20.59
N GLN A 443 27.40 -43.96 21.14
CA GLN A 443 28.34 -44.84 21.84
C GLN A 443 28.87 -44.14 23.09
N THR A 444 29.11 -44.92 24.15
CA THR A 444 29.83 -44.43 25.32
C THR A 444 31.29 -44.88 25.30
N ARG A 445 32.13 -44.09 25.96
CA ARG A 445 33.53 -44.37 26.30
C ARG A 445 33.79 -43.79 27.70
N SER A 446 34.80 -44.32 28.38
CA SER A 446 35.39 -43.63 29.53
C SER A 446 36.90 -43.56 29.39
N ILE A 447 37.48 -42.59 30.08
CA ILE A 447 38.91 -42.35 30.18
C ILE A 447 39.19 -41.79 31.57
N ASN A 448 40.35 -42.07 32.15
CA ASN A 448 40.73 -41.36 33.38
C ASN A 448 41.00 -39.89 33.05
N GLU A 449 40.72 -39.00 33.98
CA GLU A 449 41.27 -37.65 33.91
C GLU A 449 42.81 -37.64 33.98
N ASN A 450 43.42 -36.48 33.78
CA ASN A 450 44.88 -36.30 33.68
C ASN A 450 45.58 -37.18 32.61
N SER A 451 44.82 -37.90 31.78
CA SER A 451 45.34 -38.80 30.74
C SER A 451 46.23 -38.09 29.73
N ALA A 452 47.35 -38.73 29.40
CA ALA A 452 48.35 -38.17 28.50
C ALA A 452 47.83 -37.95 27.06
N VAL A 453 48.40 -36.97 26.37
CA VAL A 453 48.14 -36.72 24.95
C VAL A 453 48.54 -37.93 24.11
N GLY A 454 47.66 -38.34 23.19
CA GLY A 454 47.80 -39.53 22.36
C GLY A 454 47.20 -40.81 22.96
N THR A 455 46.65 -40.78 24.18
CA THR A 455 45.94 -41.94 24.76
C THR A 455 44.65 -42.24 23.98
N ASP A 456 44.47 -43.51 23.59
CA ASP A 456 43.27 -44.02 22.92
C ASP A 456 42.06 -44.09 23.86
N ILE A 457 40.94 -43.49 23.46
CA ILE A 457 39.70 -43.45 24.24
C ILE A 457 38.81 -44.63 23.83
N GLY A 458 39.20 -45.82 24.34
CA GLY A 458 38.62 -47.11 23.97
C GLY A 458 38.93 -47.51 22.52
N THR A 459 38.14 -48.42 21.95
CA THR A 459 38.30 -48.87 20.56
C THR A 459 37.70 -47.90 19.55
N PRO A 460 38.07 -48.00 18.24
CA PRO A 460 37.46 -47.19 17.19
C PRO A 460 35.94 -47.29 17.16
N LEU A 461 35.28 -46.26 16.64
CA LEU A 461 33.82 -46.20 16.56
C LEU A 461 33.27 -47.27 15.61
N ALA A 462 32.26 -48.00 16.07
CA ALA A 462 31.57 -48.98 15.24
C ALA A 462 30.65 -48.30 14.21
N THR A 463 30.74 -48.70 12.94
CA THR A 463 29.96 -48.19 11.82
C THR A 463 29.49 -49.33 10.91
N VAL A 464 28.44 -49.10 10.13
CA VAL A 464 28.00 -49.98 9.03
C VAL A 464 28.17 -49.25 7.69
N GLY A 465 28.49 -49.99 6.63
CA GLY A 465 28.74 -49.44 5.30
C GLY A 465 30.17 -48.94 5.09
N THR A 466 30.46 -48.45 3.87
CA THR A 466 31.81 -48.01 3.48
C THR A 466 32.02 -46.54 3.84
N VAL A 467 32.47 -46.30 5.07
CA VAL A 467 32.84 -44.96 5.57
C VAL A 467 34.17 -44.52 4.95
N THR A 468 34.23 -43.28 4.45
CA THR A 468 35.40 -42.66 3.82
C THR A 468 36.07 -41.60 4.70
N SER A 469 35.34 -41.00 5.65
CA SER A 469 35.89 -40.05 6.62
C SER A 469 35.07 -39.98 7.91
N PHE A 470 35.77 -39.71 9.02
CA PHE A 470 35.20 -39.37 10.33
C PHE A 470 35.57 -37.93 10.70
N ALA A 471 34.66 -37.19 11.35
CA ALA A 471 34.95 -35.87 11.90
C ALA A 471 34.18 -35.62 13.21
N ILE A 472 34.84 -35.03 14.21
CA ILE A 472 34.13 -34.47 15.37
C ILE A 472 33.62 -33.07 14.97
N THR A 473 32.30 -32.89 14.90
CA THR A 473 31.67 -31.65 14.43
C THR A 473 31.25 -30.72 15.57
N THR A 474 30.87 -31.27 16.74
CA THR A 474 30.52 -30.48 17.94
C THR A 474 30.98 -31.15 19.23
N GLY A 475 30.89 -30.46 20.37
CA GLY A 475 31.17 -30.99 21.71
C GLY A 475 32.64 -30.92 22.16
N ASN A 476 33.55 -30.76 21.19
CA ASN A 476 35.00 -30.66 21.40
C ASN A 476 35.49 -29.19 21.33
N ASN A 477 34.70 -28.23 21.82
CA ASN A 477 35.01 -26.79 21.74
C ASN A 477 36.37 -26.44 22.38
N ASP A 478 36.76 -27.18 23.41
CA ASP A 478 38.01 -27.02 24.13
C ASP A 478 39.22 -27.64 23.40
N GLY A 479 38.99 -28.52 22.42
CA GLY A 479 40.04 -29.26 21.70
C GLY A 479 40.69 -30.39 22.51
N PHE A 480 39.98 -31.01 23.46
CA PHE A 480 40.49 -32.15 24.25
C PHE A 480 40.63 -33.44 23.45
N PHE A 481 39.90 -33.58 22.35
CA PHE A 481 39.83 -34.84 21.59
C PHE A 481 40.25 -34.65 20.14
N THR A 482 40.65 -35.74 19.51
CA THR A 482 40.82 -35.86 18.05
C THR A 482 40.27 -37.21 17.59
N ILE A 483 39.90 -37.30 16.31
CA ILE A 483 39.48 -38.56 15.67
C ILE A 483 40.29 -38.79 14.40
N ASN A 484 40.75 -40.02 14.18
CA ASN A 484 41.52 -40.38 12.99
C ASN A 484 40.62 -40.99 11.89
N SER A 485 41.20 -41.28 10.71
CA SER A 485 40.49 -41.86 9.56
C SER A 485 39.96 -43.28 9.78
N THR A 486 40.35 -43.98 10.85
CA THR A 486 39.79 -45.28 11.23
C THR A 486 38.72 -45.18 12.32
N GLY A 487 38.32 -43.97 12.72
CA GLY A 487 37.34 -43.74 13.78
C GLY A 487 37.88 -43.91 15.20
N GLN A 488 39.20 -43.95 15.41
CA GLN A 488 39.80 -43.97 16.74
C GLN A 488 39.79 -42.56 17.34
N ILE A 489 39.23 -42.41 18.54
CA ILE A 489 39.27 -41.16 19.32
C ILE A 489 40.50 -41.18 20.24
N GLN A 490 41.22 -40.06 20.33
CA GLN A 490 42.39 -39.89 21.18
C GLN A 490 42.36 -38.57 21.95
N VAL A 491 43.05 -38.52 23.10
CA VAL A 491 43.31 -37.27 23.85
C VAL A 491 44.24 -36.37 23.04
N ALA A 492 43.82 -35.15 22.73
CA ALA A 492 44.56 -34.19 21.90
C ALA A 492 45.34 -33.11 22.69
N LYS A 493 44.93 -32.80 23.93
CA LYS A 493 45.66 -31.93 24.87
C LYS A 493 45.45 -32.38 26.31
N LEU A 494 46.33 -31.93 27.21
CA LEU A 494 46.19 -32.13 28.67
C LEU A 494 45.11 -31.21 29.28
N GLY A 495 44.68 -31.53 30.50
CA GLY A 495 43.67 -30.78 31.27
C GLY A 495 42.25 -31.37 31.23
N LEU A 496 42.13 -32.68 30.98
CA LEU A 496 40.92 -33.41 31.34
C LEU A 496 40.91 -33.54 32.87
N ASP A 497 39.81 -33.14 33.49
CA ASP A 497 39.66 -32.76 34.90
C ASP A 497 38.17 -33.01 35.25
N HIS A 498 37.91 -33.94 36.18
CA HIS A 498 36.57 -34.46 36.46
C HIS A 498 35.73 -33.43 37.24
N GLU A 499 36.36 -32.76 38.19
CA GLU A 499 35.81 -31.79 39.13
C GLU A 499 35.33 -30.53 38.39
N THR A 500 36.06 -30.12 37.34
CA THR A 500 35.58 -29.13 36.36
C THR A 500 34.53 -29.72 35.42
N LYS A 501 34.74 -30.92 34.87
CA LYS A 501 33.86 -31.47 33.81
C LYS A 501 33.91 -33.00 33.63
N GLN A 502 33.11 -33.69 34.43
CA GLN A 502 32.89 -35.14 34.42
C GLN A 502 32.55 -35.78 33.04
N ASN A 503 31.95 -35.05 32.09
CA ASN A 503 31.43 -35.62 30.84
C ASN A 503 31.56 -34.68 29.63
N TYR A 504 31.87 -35.27 28.48
CA TYR A 504 31.90 -34.62 27.16
C TYR A 504 31.04 -35.43 26.18
N ILE A 505 30.10 -34.77 25.50
CA ILE A 505 29.27 -35.39 24.46
C ILE A 505 29.74 -34.84 23.11
N LEU A 506 30.34 -35.68 22.29
CA LEU A 506 30.87 -35.29 20.98
C LEU A 506 29.90 -35.68 19.87
N THR A 507 29.53 -34.76 18.99
CA THR A 507 28.90 -35.16 17.73
C THR A 507 29.99 -35.62 16.77
N VAL A 508 29.92 -36.88 16.34
CA VAL A 508 30.79 -37.43 15.29
C VAL A 508 29.97 -37.67 14.03
N GLU A 509 30.45 -37.09 12.93
CA GLU A 509 29.93 -37.26 11.58
C GLU A 509 30.74 -38.33 10.84
N ILE A 510 30.05 -39.16 10.06
CA ILE A 510 30.63 -40.06 9.07
C ILE A 510 30.13 -39.70 7.67
N LYS A 511 31.00 -39.87 6.69
CA LYS A 511 30.68 -39.74 5.25
C LYS A 511 31.05 -41.04 4.53
N GLY A 512 30.43 -41.31 3.39
CA GLY A 512 30.69 -42.49 2.56
C GLY A 512 30.63 -42.19 1.07
N THR A 513 31.19 -43.06 0.24
CA THR A 513 31.04 -42.93 -1.21
C THR A 513 29.58 -43.15 -1.57
N ASP A 514 28.97 -42.16 -2.22
CA ASP A 514 27.55 -42.14 -2.57
C ASP A 514 26.59 -42.44 -1.38
N ALA A 515 27.01 -42.11 -0.16
CA ALA A 515 26.16 -42.26 1.01
C ALA A 515 25.70 -40.91 1.56
N LYS A 516 24.50 -40.87 2.14
CA LYS A 516 24.08 -39.74 2.96
C LYS A 516 24.97 -39.66 4.21
N ASP A 517 25.43 -38.45 4.54
CA ASP A 517 26.16 -38.20 5.79
C ASP A 517 25.28 -38.50 7.01
N GLU A 518 25.86 -39.19 8.00
CA GLU A 518 25.19 -39.59 9.25
C GLU A 518 26.00 -39.19 10.48
N THR A 519 25.32 -38.97 11.60
CA THR A 519 25.92 -38.46 12.84
C THR A 519 25.49 -39.25 14.07
N ALA A 520 26.41 -39.46 15.01
CA ALA A 520 26.13 -40.01 16.33
C ALA A 520 26.71 -39.15 17.45
N GLU A 521 26.10 -39.23 18.64
CA GLU A 521 26.65 -38.68 19.87
C GLU A 521 27.53 -39.70 20.57
N ILE A 522 28.77 -39.31 20.85
CA ILE A 522 29.78 -40.11 21.54
C ILE A 522 30.03 -39.50 22.91
N THR A 523 29.51 -40.13 23.96
CA THR A 523 29.72 -39.66 25.34
C THR A 523 31.02 -40.21 25.90
N ILE A 524 31.93 -39.32 26.27
CA ILE A 524 33.17 -39.61 26.97
C ILE A 524 32.98 -39.16 28.43
N SER A 525 32.93 -40.12 29.34
CA SER A 525 32.94 -39.86 30.79
C SER A 525 34.37 -39.88 31.33
N LEU A 526 34.70 -38.91 32.17
CA LEU A 526 35.95 -38.93 32.94
C LEU A 526 35.75 -39.77 34.20
N ASN A 527 36.66 -40.71 34.44
CA ASN A 527 36.76 -41.38 35.74
C ASN A 527 37.51 -40.44 36.69
N ASN A 528 36.89 -40.09 37.82
CA ASN A 528 37.52 -39.37 38.93
C ASN A 528 38.76 -40.14 39.42
N LEU A 529 39.81 -39.42 39.77
CA LEU A 529 40.99 -39.88 40.49
C LEU A 529 41.28 -38.94 41.65
N ASN A 530 41.42 -39.48 42.86
CA ASN A 530 41.98 -38.75 44.00
C ASN A 530 43.35 -38.16 43.65
N ASP A 531 43.39 -36.84 43.46
CA ASP A 531 44.53 -36.05 43.00
C ASP A 531 44.64 -34.70 43.73
N THR A 532 43.55 -34.22 44.35
CA THR A 532 43.55 -33.06 45.24
C THR A 532 43.68 -33.46 46.71
N ALA A 533 43.66 -32.48 47.62
CA ALA A 533 43.87 -32.70 49.05
C ALA A 533 42.82 -31.96 49.89
N PRO A 534 42.44 -32.46 51.08
CA PRO A 534 41.32 -31.90 51.83
C PRO A 534 41.63 -30.50 52.35
N THR A 535 40.64 -29.61 52.33
CA THR A 535 40.78 -28.19 52.69
C THR A 535 39.74 -27.73 53.72
N ASN A 536 39.84 -26.47 54.16
CA ASN A 536 38.82 -25.77 54.95
C ASN A 536 38.34 -26.50 56.22
N ILE A 537 39.26 -27.06 57.02
CA ILE A 537 38.86 -27.70 58.28
C ILE A 537 38.17 -26.66 59.20
N THR A 538 36.97 -27.00 59.65
CA THR A 538 36.17 -26.24 60.62
C THR A 538 35.77 -27.15 61.77
N LEU A 539 35.39 -26.54 62.89
CA LEU A 539 34.92 -27.22 64.10
C LEU A 539 33.68 -26.50 64.63
N SER A 540 32.54 -27.17 64.65
CA SER A 540 31.22 -26.55 64.86
C SER A 540 31.01 -25.89 66.24
N LYS A 541 31.80 -26.29 67.24
CA LYS A 541 31.80 -25.72 68.58
C LYS A 541 33.14 -25.95 69.25
N LYS A 542 33.66 -24.90 69.91
CA LYS A 542 35.00 -24.88 70.53
C LYS A 542 34.97 -24.82 72.06
N ASN A 543 33.78 -24.74 72.65
CA ASN A 543 33.59 -24.55 74.09
C ASN A 543 32.93 -25.77 74.74
N ILE A 544 33.35 -26.12 75.95
CA ILE A 544 32.77 -27.19 76.77
C ILE A 544 32.63 -26.74 78.22
N VAL A 545 31.67 -27.30 78.97
CA VAL A 545 31.43 -26.91 80.37
C VAL A 545 32.41 -27.63 81.30
N LEU A 546 32.76 -26.99 82.41
CA LEU A 546 33.55 -27.55 83.49
C LEU A 546 32.80 -28.70 84.19
N GLY A 547 33.46 -29.84 84.38
CA GLY A 547 32.89 -31.05 84.99
C GLY A 547 32.18 -32.00 84.01
N GLU A 548 32.23 -31.75 82.70
CA GLU A 548 31.71 -32.67 81.68
C GLU A 548 32.46 -34.01 81.69
N PRO A 549 31.77 -35.16 81.53
CA PRO A 549 32.39 -36.47 81.56
C PRO A 549 33.24 -36.76 80.31
N ALA A 550 34.25 -37.63 80.48
CA ALA A 550 35.02 -38.18 79.37
C ALA A 550 34.08 -38.81 78.32
N GLY A 551 34.31 -38.48 77.05
CA GLY A 551 33.45 -38.85 75.92
C GLY A 551 32.44 -37.79 75.48
N THR A 552 32.21 -36.70 76.25
CA THR A 552 31.37 -35.58 75.78
C THR A 552 31.95 -34.98 74.50
N VAL A 553 31.09 -34.84 73.48
CA VAL A 553 31.41 -34.19 72.20
C VAL A 553 31.52 -32.68 72.43
N ILE A 554 32.67 -32.11 72.06
CA ILE A 554 32.91 -30.66 72.06
C ILE A 554 32.22 -30.03 70.85
N GLY A 555 32.47 -30.61 69.67
CA GLY A 555 31.94 -30.19 68.38
C GLY A 555 32.23 -31.24 67.28
N THR A 556 31.68 -30.99 66.09
CA THR A 556 31.87 -31.81 64.89
C THR A 556 32.85 -31.11 63.95
N LEU A 557 33.80 -31.87 63.42
CA LEU A 557 34.75 -31.45 62.39
C LEU A 557 34.13 -31.60 61.01
N PHE A 558 34.44 -30.66 60.13
CA PHE A 558 34.12 -30.72 58.71
C PHE A 558 35.28 -30.12 57.92
N ALA A 559 35.70 -30.80 56.87
CA ALA A 559 36.62 -30.32 55.84
C ALA A 559 35.94 -30.53 54.48
N THR A 560 36.41 -29.81 53.46
CA THR A 560 35.94 -29.95 52.08
C THR A 560 37.02 -30.63 51.27
N ASP A 561 36.71 -31.80 50.72
CA ASP A 561 37.48 -32.35 49.61
C ASP A 561 36.89 -31.89 48.27
N THR A 562 37.68 -31.93 47.20
CA THR A 562 37.21 -31.63 45.85
C THR A 562 36.77 -32.90 45.12
N ASP A 563 37.33 -34.05 45.49
CA ASP A 563 37.23 -35.32 44.77
C ASP A 563 36.08 -36.19 45.35
N ASP A 564 35.34 -35.65 46.35
CA ASP A 564 34.23 -36.24 47.13
C ASP A 564 34.60 -37.49 47.96
N ASP A 565 35.88 -37.59 48.36
CA ASP A 565 36.43 -38.74 49.10
C ASP A 565 36.14 -38.75 50.63
N ASP A 566 36.23 -39.95 51.23
CA ASP A 566 35.73 -40.27 52.57
C ASP A 566 36.70 -39.79 53.70
N LEU A 567 36.51 -38.55 54.17
CA LEU A 567 37.48 -37.85 55.05
C LEU A 567 37.60 -38.39 56.49
N THR A 568 38.83 -38.73 56.87
CA THR A 568 39.27 -39.00 58.24
C THR A 568 39.96 -37.79 58.89
N TYR A 569 40.02 -37.71 60.23
CA TYR A 569 40.59 -36.56 60.95
C TYR A 569 41.48 -36.98 62.12
N THR A 570 42.57 -36.25 62.37
CA THR A 570 43.46 -36.46 63.54
C THR A 570 43.69 -35.17 64.33
N VAL A 571 43.98 -35.28 65.64
CA VAL A 571 44.27 -34.16 66.55
C VAL A 571 45.61 -34.36 67.23
N ASN A 572 46.39 -33.30 67.41
CA ASN A 572 47.72 -33.36 68.02
C ASN A 572 47.70 -33.71 69.53
N ASP A 573 46.80 -33.11 70.32
CA ASP A 573 46.65 -33.39 71.76
C ASP A 573 45.74 -34.60 72.02
N ILE A 574 46.29 -35.77 71.74
CA ILE A 574 45.67 -37.08 72.01
C ILE A 574 45.55 -37.44 73.50
N ASN A 575 45.98 -36.57 74.42
CA ASN A 575 45.91 -36.83 75.87
C ASN A 575 44.63 -36.25 76.47
N ASN A 576 44.29 -35.02 76.09
CA ASN A 576 43.09 -34.34 76.55
C ASN A 576 41.89 -34.56 75.60
N PHE A 577 42.14 -34.85 74.33
CA PHE A 577 41.11 -35.00 73.30
C PHE A 577 41.19 -36.32 72.53
N GLU A 578 40.06 -36.70 71.94
CA GLU A 578 39.98 -37.77 70.95
C GLU A 578 39.04 -37.36 69.80
N ILE A 579 39.22 -37.97 68.63
CA ILE A 579 38.29 -37.87 67.50
C ILE A 579 37.67 -39.25 67.27
N SER A 580 36.38 -39.29 66.94
CA SER A 580 35.61 -40.51 66.73
C SER A 580 34.60 -40.26 65.60
N GLY A 581 34.83 -40.89 64.44
CA GLY A 581 34.28 -40.38 63.18
C GLY A 581 34.79 -38.96 62.94
N ASN A 582 33.89 -38.02 62.67
CA ASN A 582 34.21 -36.59 62.60
C ASN A 582 33.97 -35.81 63.91
N LYS A 583 33.76 -36.48 65.06
CA LYS A 583 33.40 -35.79 66.32
C LYS A 583 34.59 -35.68 67.27
N LEU A 584 34.97 -34.44 67.58
CA LEU A 584 35.98 -34.11 68.60
C LEU A 584 35.35 -34.19 69.99
N LYS A 585 35.98 -34.92 70.90
CA LYS A 585 35.51 -35.15 72.28
C LYS A 585 36.60 -34.84 73.30
N ILE A 586 36.20 -34.53 74.53
CA ILE A 586 37.11 -34.63 75.68
C ILE A 586 37.37 -36.09 76.03
N LYS A 587 38.63 -36.43 76.28
CA LYS A 587 39.09 -37.78 76.63
C LYS A 587 39.13 -38.01 78.15
N GLN A 588 39.11 -36.92 78.92
CA GLN A 588 39.17 -36.89 80.39
C GLN A 588 38.18 -35.84 80.92
N VAL A 589 37.82 -35.93 82.20
CA VAL A 589 36.88 -34.98 82.84
C VAL A 589 37.53 -33.60 82.95
N THR A 590 36.79 -32.54 82.62
CA THR A 590 37.28 -31.15 82.68
C THR A 590 37.35 -30.66 84.13
N THR A 591 38.55 -30.60 84.72
CA THR A 591 38.75 -30.26 86.15
C THR A 591 39.00 -28.78 86.44
N GLU A 592 39.53 -28.02 85.48
CA GLU A 592 39.85 -26.59 85.62
C GLU A 592 39.42 -25.77 84.40
N ILE A 593 39.26 -24.46 84.57
CA ILE A 593 38.96 -23.51 83.49
C ILE A 593 40.26 -23.25 82.72
N HIS A 594 40.34 -23.74 81.48
CA HIS A 594 41.53 -23.67 80.64
C HIS A 594 41.16 -23.57 79.15
N THR A 595 42.10 -23.08 78.34
CA THR A 595 41.99 -23.04 76.87
C THR A 595 43.13 -23.84 76.26
N TYR A 596 42.81 -24.90 75.53
CA TYR A 596 43.77 -25.80 74.90
C TYR A 596 43.92 -25.46 73.41
N PRO A 597 45.09 -25.01 72.95
CA PRO A 597 45.37 -24.89 71.52
C PRO A 597 45.62 -26.27 70.93
N ILE A 598 44.73 -26.72 70.05
CA ILE A 598 44.85 -27.98 69.31
C ILE A 598 45.10 -27.71 67.82
N ILE A 599 45.74 -28.67 67.16
CA ILE A 599 45.91 -28.70 65.71
C ILE A 599 45.23 -29.96 65.18
N VAL A 600 44.44 -29.81 64.12
CA VAL A 600 43.71 -30.88 63.42
C VAL A 600 44.17 -30.96 61.97
N THR A 601 44.23 -32.18 61.43
CA THR A 601 44.39 -32.45 59.98
C THR A 601 43.28 -33.37 59.50
N ALA A 602 42.97 -33.29 58.20
CA ALA A 602 42.07 -34.20 57.49
C ALA A 602 42.85 -35.03 56.44
N ASN A 603 42.37 -36.23 56.15
CA ASN A 603 42.98 -37.20 55.22
C ASN A 603 41.88 -38.05 54.56
N ASP A 604 41.80 -37.95 53.25
CA ASP A 604 41.00 -38.70 52.27
C ASP A 604 41.47 -40.17 52.10
N GLY A 605 42.74 -40.45 52.39
CA GLY A 605 43.35 -41.78 52.29
C GLY A 605 44.64 -41.81 51.46
N VAL A 606 44.82 -40.83 50.56
CA VAL A 606 46.02 -40.62 49.73
C VAL A 606 46.75 -39.34 50.15
N HIS A 607 46.03 -38.23 50.28
CA HIS A 607 46.58 -36.90 50.57
C HIS A 607 46.32 -36.48 52.02
N THR A 608 46.82 -35.31 52.44
CA THR A 608 46.61 -34.82 53.81
C THR A 608 46.54 -33.31 53.77
N SER A 609 45.55 -32.75 54.47
CA SER A 609 45.32 -31.31 54.52
C SER A 609 46.50 -30.56 55.17
N GLU A 610 46.61 -29.27 54.87
CA GLU A 610 47.35 -28.37 55.74
C GLU A 610 46.78 -28.38 57.18
N PRO A 611 47.59 -28.22 58.24
CA PRO A 611 47.11 -28.34 59.61
C PRO A 611 46.37 -27.08 60.10
N GLN A 612 45.14 -27.26 60.57
CA GLN A 612 44.30 -26.17 61.10
C GLN A 612 44.37 -26.09 62.63
N SER A 613 44.57 -24.88 63.17
CA SER A 613 44.56 -24.64 64.62
C SER A 613 43.17 -24.26 65.15
N PHE A 614 42.82 -24.74 66.35
CA PHE A 614 41.62 -24.37 67.11
C PHE A 614 41.92 -24.23 68.60
N ASP A 615 41.35 -23.22 69.27
CA ASP A 615 41.44 -23.06 70.72
C ASP A 615 40.17 -23.63 71.40
N ILE A 616 40.32 -24.67 72.23
CA ILE A 616 39.22 -25.33 72.94
C ILE A 616 39.12 -24.81 74.38
N THR A 617 38.03 -24.11 74.72
CA THR A 617 37.87 -23.43 76.03
C THR A 617 36.87 -24.13 76.95
N ILE A 618 37.28 -24.36 78.21
CA ILE A 618 36.42 -24.88 79.28
C ILE A 618 35.77 -23.71 80.02
N THR A 619 34.43 -23.68 80.11
CA THR A 619 33.66 -22.58 80.72
C THR A 619 32.87 -23.00 81.96
N ALA A 620 32.61 -22.05 82.87
CA ALA A 620 31.97 -22.32 84.15
C ALA A 620 30.44 -22.49 84.11
N THR A 621 29.77 -22.10 83.02
CA THR A 621 28.31 -22.08 82.92
C THR A 621 27.83 -22.38 81.49
N HIS A 622 26.67 -23.03 81.40
CA HIS A 622 25.99 -23.25 80.13
C HIS A 622 25.31 -21.96 79.66
N ILE A 623 25.90 -21.29 78.67
CA ILE A 623 25.31 -20.15 77.98
C ILE A 623 24.52 -20.68 76.76
N ALA A 624 23.24 -20.33 76.65
CA ALA A 624 22.41 -20.66 75.50
C ALA A 624 22.52 -19.56 74.42
N ALA A 625 22.41 -19.94 73.15
CA ALA A 625 22.41 -18.99 72.05
C ALA A 625 21.15 -18.07 72.07
N PRO A 626 21.29 -16.77 71.75
CA PRO A 626 20.19 -15.81 71.84
C PRO A 626 19.23 -15.90 70.65
N VAL A 627 18.10 -16.59 70.82
CA VAL A 627 17.07 -16.79 69.80
C VAL A 627 16.58 -15.47 69.17
N ILE A 628 16.46 -15.45 67.83
CA ILE A 628 15.85 -14.36 67.04
C ILE A 628 14.46 -14.81 66.55
N ALA A 629 13.46 -14.59 67.40
CA ALA A 629 12.12 -15.15 67.23
C ALA A 629 11.32 -14.54 66.07
N GLN A 630 11.45 -13.23 65.79
CA GLN A 630 10.66 -12.55 64.75
C GLN A 630 11.30 -11.26 64.25
N PHE A 631 11.02 -10.90 62.99
CA PHE A 631 11.21 -9.54 62.46
C PHE A 631 9.86 -8.85 62.20
N THR A 632 9.82 -7.54 62.46
CA THR A 632 8.72 -6.65 62.10
C THR A 632 9.29 -5.53 61.23
N VAL A 633 8.78 -5.37 60.01
CA VAL A 633 9.19 -4.33 59.06
C VAL A 633 8.06 -3.31 58.93
N THR A 634 8.39 -2.02 58.92
CA THR A 634 7.44 -0.90 58.83
C THR A 634 8.01 0.23 57.97
N GLN A 635 7.21 0.78 57.04
CA GLN A 635 7.55 1.95 56.23
C GLN A 635 6.34 2.89 56.16
N GLY A 636 6.37 3.98 56.91
CA GLY A 636 5.18 4.82 57.15
C GLY A 636 4.08 4.01 57.85
N GLU A 637 2.87 4.01 57.28
CA GLU A 637 1.74 3.20 57.76
C GLU A 637 1.77 1.75 57.23
N ASN A 638 2.63 1.44 56.24
CA ASN A 638 2.76 0.09 55.67
C ASN A 638 3.68 -0.80 56.50
N LYS A 639 3.46 -2.12 56.41
CA LYS A 639 4.19 -3.15 57.15
C LYS A 639 4.44 -4.37 56.28
N GLY A 640 5.38 -5.21 56.72
CA GLY A 640 5.79 -6.43 56.01
C GLY A 640 6.99 -6.22 55.06
N PRO A 641 7.42 -7.28 54.34
CA PRO A 641 8.68 -7.29 53.60
C PRO A 641 8.67 -6.48 52.29
N LEU A 642 7.51 -6.02 51.81
CA LEU A 642 7.39 -5.16 50.63
C LEU A 642 7.60 -3.69 51.01
N ILE A 643 8.64 -3.08 50.43
CA ILE A 643 9.02 -1.68 50.64
C ILE A 643 9.11 -0.93 49.30
N SER A 644 8.83 0.37 49.35
CA SER A 644 8.79 1.28 48.21
C SER A 644 9.95 2.28 48.29
N LYS A 645 10.58 2.68 47.18
CA LYS A 645 11.53 3.81 47.20
C LYS A 645 10.84 5.07 47.71
N ASP A 646 9.67 5.37 47.18
CA ASP A 646 8.92 6.58 47.54
C ASP A 646 8.13 6.46 48.85
N GLY A 647 8.25 5.32 49.57
CA GLY A 647 7.62 5.11 50.87
C GLY A 647 8.34 5.81 52.04
N GLY A 648 9.54 6.36 51.82
CA GLY A 648 10.35 7.00 52.85
C GLY A 648 11.21 6.02 53.66
N GLU A 649 11.41 6.31 54.94
CA GLU A 649 12.31 5.54 55.80
C GLU A 649 11.70 4.19 56.25
N VAL A 650 12.46 3.11 56.10
CA VAL A 650 12.10 1.75 56.53
C VAL A 650 12.71 1.50 57.91
N THR A 651 11.88 1.08 58.86
CA THR A 651 12.32 0.57 60.17
C THR A 651 12.07 -0.93 60.25
N ILE A 652 13.08 -1.68 60.69
CA ILE A 652 12.99 -3.09 61.04
C ILE A 652 13.20 -3.21 62.55
N SER A 653 12.40 -4.03 63.22
CA SER A 653 12.51 -4.38 64.63
C SER A 653 12.61 -5.89 64.80
N ALA A 654 13.51 -6.36 65.67
CA ALA A 654 13.72 -7.78 65.97
C ALA A 654 13.26 -8.16 67.37
N SER A 655 12.38 -9.16 67.47
CA SER A 655 12.06 -9.84 68.71
C SER A 655 13.12 -10.91 68.97
N ALA A 656 14.10 -10.60 69.81
CA ALA A 656 15.24 -11.48 70.10
C ALA A 656 15.66 -11.50 71.58
N GLY A 657 16.40 -12.53 71.98
CA GLY A 657 16.95 -12.73 73.33
C GLY A 657 18.01 -11.69 73.73
N THR A 658 18.45 -11.74 75.00
CA THR A 658 19.44 -10.78 75.53
C THR A 658 20.84 -11.07 75.00
N GLY A 659 21.38 -10.14 74.20
CA GLY A 659 22.74 -10.17 73.66
C GLY A 659 23.16 -8.81 73.10
N THR A 660 24.30 -8.76 72.41
CA THR A 660 24.70 -7.67 71.50
C THR A 660 24.11 -7.92 70.10
N TYR A 661 23.80 -6.84 69.37
CA TYR A 661 23.11 -6.91 68.07
C TYR A 661 23.99 -6.30 66.98
N ALA A 662 24.22 -7.03 65.90
CA ALA A 662 24.92 -6.56 64.71
C ALA A 662 24.04 -6.81 63.48
N TRP A 663 23.66 -5.73 62.79
CA TRP A 663 22.93 -5.76 61.53
C TRP A 663 23.90 -5.56 60.37
N SER A 664 23.72 -6.32 59.29
CA SER A 664 24.48 -6.18 58.04
C SER A 664 23.57 -6.30 56.82
N SER A 665 23.96 -5.64 55.73
CA SER A 665 23.32 -5.69 54.41
C SER A 665 24.31 -5.18 53.37
N ASP A 666 24.39 -5.83 52.22
CA ASP A 666 25.18 -5.35 51.07
C ASP A 666 24.45 -4.22 50.33
N ASP A 667 23.12 -4.19 50.43
CA ASP A 667 22.24 -3.24 49.76
C ASP A 667 22.02 -1.94 50.55
N PHE A 668 21.96 -2.02 51.89
CA PHE A 668 21.47 -0.94 52.73
C PHE A 668 22.46 -0.51 53.82
N SER A 669 22.88 0.76 53.77
CA SER A 669 23.45 1.46 54.93
C SER A 669 22.34 2.17 55.73
N GLY A 670 22.37 2.05 57.06
CA GLY A 670 21.35 2.61 57.94
C GLY A 670 21.85 2.90 59.36
N THR A 671 20.94 3.27 60.25
CA THR A 671 21.20 3.47 61.68
C THR A 671 20.68 2.28 62.50
N ASN A 672 21.48 1.83 63.46
CA ASN A 672 21.20 0.64 64.27
C ASN A 672 20.94 1.07 65.72
N THR A 673 19.81 0.67 66.32
CA THR A 673 19.61 0.83 67.78
C THR A 673 19.23 -0.49 68.42
N ASN A 674 20.25 -1.30 68.75
CA ASN A 674 20.12 -2.65 69.29
C ASN A 674 19.17 -3.54 68.46
N LYS A 675 17.91 -3.63 68.90
CA LYS A 675 16.85 -4.43 68.27
C LYS A 675 16.28 -3.82 67.00
N THR A 676 16.71 -2.63 66.56
CA THR A 676 16.21 -2.02 65.32
C THR A 676 17.31 -1.66 64.32
N PHE A 677 16.93 -1.68 63.05
CA PHE A 677 17.71 -1.20 61.90
C PHE A 677 16.82 -0.29 61.06
N VAL A 678 17.33 0.90 60.70
CA VAL A 678 16.55 1.97 60.07
C VAL A 678 17.32 2.54 58.88
N PHE A 679 16.72 2.52 57.68
CA PHE A 679 17.39 2.92 56.43
C PHE A 679 16.42 3.53 55.41
N ASN A 680 16.97 4.26 54.42
CA ASN A 680 16.20 4.80 53.30
C ASN A 680 16.53 4.01 52.01
N PRO A 681 15.54 3.40 51.33
CA PRO A 681 15.79 2.57 50.15
C PRO A 681 15.93 3.32 48.82
N GLN A 682 15.74 4.65 48.76
CA GLN A 682 15.64 5.39 47.49
C GLN A 682 16.84 5.23 46.54
N SER A 683 18.06 5.08 47.07
CA SER A 683 19.28 4.94 46.25
C SER A 683 19.55 3.50 45.78
N VAL A 684 18.71 2.54 46.16
CA VAL A 684 18.94 1.10 45.94
C VAL A 684 18.07 0.59 44.77
N ASN A 685 18.62 -0.31 43.95
CA ASN A 685 17.89 -0.88 42.83
C ASN A 685 16.69 -1.71 43.30
N VAL A 686 15.58 -1.68 42.55
CA VAL A 686 14.44 -2.57 42.79
C VAL A 686 14.85 -4.04 42.70
N GLY A 687 14.07 -4.92 43.30
CA GLY A 687 14.37 -6.36 43.39
C GLY A 687 14.35 -6.87 44.82
N THR A 688 14.83 -8.11 45.01
CA THR A 688 14.97 -8.71 46.35
C THR A 688 16.26 -8.19 47.00
N ARG A 689 16.19 -7.85 48.29
CA ARG A 689 17.25 -7.22 49.07
C ARG A 689 17.43 -7.94 50.39
N THR A 690 18.67 -8.07 50.88
CA THR A 690 18.99 -8.96 52.02
C THR A 690 19.52 -8.19 53.21
N ILE A 691 18.99 -8.48 54.40
CA ILE A 691 19.42 -7.90 55.68
C ILE A 691 19.59 -9.05 56.69
N THR A 692 20.76 -9.13 57.32
CA THR A 692 21.08 -10.16 58.32
C THR A 692 21.20 -9.52 59.70
N LEU A 693 20.59 -10.14 60.71
CA LEU A 693 20.84 -9.84 62.11
C LEU A 693 21.62 -10.97 62.76
N LYS A 694 22.77 -10.64 63.34
CA LYS A 694 23.50 -11.45 64.31
C LYS A 694 23.21 -10.96 65.73
N VAL A 695 22.78 -11.85 66.61
CA VAL A 695 22.70 -11.59 68.05
C VAL A 695 23.72 -12.47 68.77
N THR A 696 24.56 -11.89 69.64
CA THR A 696 25.70 -12.59 70.28
C THR A 696 25.68 -12.41 71.80
N THR A 697 25.84 -13.50 72.54
CA THR A 697 25.77 -13.55 74.01
C THR A 697 26.89 -14.44 74.54
N GLY A 698 27.96 -13.83 75.04
CA GLY A 698 29.23 -14.53 75.22
C GLY A 698 29.74 -15.01 73.86
N ASP A 699 30.23 -16.25 73.80
CA ASP A 699 30.74 -16.85 72.55
C ASP A 699 29.63 -17.44 71.66
N PHE A 700 28.37 -17.35 72.07
CA PHE A 700 27.24 -17.97 71.38
C PHE A 700 26.48 -16.91 70.58
N SER A 701 26.29 -17.15 69.28
CA SER A 701 25.50 -16.27 68.42
C SER A 701 24.44 -17.04 67.64
N SER A 702 23.28 -16.41 67.47
CA SER A 702 22.30 -16.79 66.45
C SER A 702 22.34 -15.74 65.33
N GLU A 703 22.20 -16.19 64.10
CA GLU A 703 22.04 -15.33 62.93
C GLU A 703 20.69 -15.63 62.27
N ARG A 704 20.01 -14.59 61.78
CA ARG A 704 18.79 -14.76 61.00
C ARG A 704 18.77 -13.75 59.86
N VAL A 705 18.47 -14.24 58.67
CA VAL A 705 18.38 -13.47 57.43
C VAL A 705 16.94 -13.01 57.22
N LEU A 706 16.76 -11.83 56.65
CA LEU A 706 15.50 -11.27 56.22
C LEU A 706 15.61 -10.81 54.77
N LYS A 707 14.71 -11.30 53.93
CA LYS A 707 14.56 -10.88 52.53
C LYS A 707 13.46 -9.82 52.44
N LEU A 708 13.76 -8.70 51.82
CA LEU A 708 12.81 -7.64 51.49
C LEU A 708 12.60 -7.58 49.98
N LYS A 709 11.43 -7.08 49.55
CA LYS A 709 11.16 -6.73 48.16
C LYS A 709 11.10 -5.22 48.01
N LEU A 710 12.03 -4.64 47.26
CA LEU A 710 12.03 -3.22 46.92
C LEU A 710 11.38 -2.99 45.55
N VAL A 711 10.35 -2.13 45.53
CA VAL A 711 9.70 -1.60 44.33
C VAL A 711 9.86 -0.08 44.26
N ASP A 712 9.61 0.54 43.10
CA ASP A 712 9.72 1.99 42.96
C ASP A 712 8.61 2.71 43.77
N THR A 713 7.35 2.42 43.45
CA THR A 713 6.17 2.93 44.16
C THR A 713 5.32 1.79 44.73
N TYR A 714 4.66 2.02 45.87
CA TYR A 714 3.59 1.16 46.34
C TYR A 714 2.39 1.17 45.38
N PRO A 715 1.67 0.04 45.20
CA PRO A 715 0.35 0.04 44.57
C PRO A 715 -0.59 1.04 45.27
N ASN A 716 -1.33 1.83 44.47
CA ASN A 716 -2.11 2.97 44.96
C ASN A 716 -3.05 2.61 46.14
N GLY A 717 -2.83 3.25 47.29
CA GLY A 717 -3.75 3.22 48.43
C GLY A 717 -3.62 2.01 49.36
N ARG A 718 -2.47 1.31 49.37
CA ARG A 718 -2.18 0.23 50.33
C ARG A 718 -2.14 0.74 51.79
N THR A 719 -2.78 -0.01 52.69
CA THR A 719 -2.59 0.05 54.16
C THR A 719 -2.51 -1.39 54.70
N ASP A 720 -1.66 -1.65 55.70
CA ASP A 720 -1.63 -2.93 56.45
C ASP A 720 -1.72 -2.64 57.95
N THR A 721 -2.93 -2.73 58.48
CA THR A 721 -3.20 -2.44 59.89
C THR A 721 -2.75 -3.58 60.80
N ASN A 722 -2.98 -4.85 60.42
CA ASN A 722 -2.75 -6.00 61.30
C ASN A 722 -1.27 -6.47 61.34
N SER A 723 -0.48 -6.09 60.33
CA SER A 723 0.95 -6.38 60.13
C SER A 723 1.28 -7.73 59.47
N ASN A 724 0.33 -8.47 58.89
CA ASN A 724 0.61 -9.77 58.23
C ASN A 724 1.25 -9.63 56.83
N GLY A 725 1.46 -8.41 56.32
CA GLY A 725 2.04 -8.17 55.01
C GLY A 725 1.02 -8.18 53.87
N ILE A 726 -0.29 -8.10 54.15
CA ILE A 726 -1.36 -7.97 53.15
C ILE A 726 -2.05 -6.61 53.32
N SER A 727 -2.56 -6.05 52.22
CA SER A 727 -3.36 -4.82 52.29
C SER A 727 -4.72 -5.09 52.96
N ASP A 728 -5.15 -4.27 53.91
CA ASP A 728 -6.45 -4.38 54.62
C ASP A 728 -7.63 -4.55 53.62
N SER A 729 -7.53 -3.91 52.46
CA SER A 729 -8.48 -3.97 51.33
C SER A 729 -8.58 -5.32 50.61
N LYS A 730 -7.72 -6.30 50.95
CA LYS A 730 -7.71 -7.68 50.44
C LYS A 730 -8.13 -8.69 51.52
N GLU A 731 -8.36 -8.27 52.76
CA GLU A 731 -8.70 -9.15 53.87
C GLU A 731 -10.19 -9.35 54.06
N SER A 732 -10.60 -10.59 54.34
CA SER A 732 -11.97 -10.92 54.75
C SER A 732 -11.97 -12.07 55.77
N GLY A 733 -11.62 -11.79 57.03
CA GLY A 733 -11.60 -12.81 58.09
C GLY A 733 -10.80 -12.42 59.35
N ASN A 734 -9.73 -11.64 59.18
CA ASN A 734 -9.04 -10.89 60.23
C ASN A 734 -8.45 -11.75 61.38
N SER A 735 -7.64 -12.78 61.06
CA SER A 735 -6.76 -13.43 62.04
C SER A 735 -5.37 -13.77 61.49
N ASN A 736 -4.35 -13.69 62.35
CA ASN A 736 -2.91 -13.72 62.01
C ASN A 736 -2.38 -15.03 61.39
N ASN A 737 -3.26 -16.01 61.19
CA ASN A 737 -3.00 -17.39 60.77
C ASN A 737 -3.78 -17.78 59.50
N GLU A 738 -4.35 -16.79 58.80
CA GLU A 738 -5.05 -16.97 57.53
C GLU A 738 -4.47 -16.05 56.46
N LEU A 739 -4.30 -16.56 55.25
CA LEU A 739 -3.83 -15.82 54.08
C LEU A 739 -4.87 -15.96 52.95
N PRO A 740 -5.53 -14.89 52.47
CA PRO A 740 -6.43 -14.97 51.33
C PRO A 740 -5.66 -15.39 50.07
N ALA A 741 -6.10 -16.47 49.43
CA ALA A 741 -5.52 -16.95 48.18
C ALA A 741 -6.32 -16.42 46.96
N SER A 742 -7.65 -16.46 47.03
CA SER A 742 -8.52 -16.04 45.93
C SER A 742 -9.93 -15.75 46.43
N THR A 743 -10.87 -15.41 45.54
CA THR A 743 -12.27 -15.12 45.92
C THR A 743 -12.88 -16.32 46.66
N ASN A 744 -13.25 -16.10 47.94
CA ASN A 744 -13.73 -17.11 48.88
C ASN A 744 -12.76 -18.30 49.09
N LYS A 745 -11.43 -18.07 49.05
CA LYS A 745 -10.41 -19.10 49.34
C LYS A 745 -9.26 -18.56 50.18
N LYS A 746 -8.78 -19.36 51.12
CA LYS A 746 -7.66 -19.05 52.00
C LYS A 746 -6.74 -20.23 52.25
N ILE A 747 -5.51 -19.90 52.62
CA ILE A 747 -4.55 -20.77 53.30
C ILE A 747 -4.73 -20.54 54.80
N THR A 748 -4.75 -21.60 55.61
CA THR A 748 -4.92 -21.50 57.06
C THR A 748 -3.93 -22.37 57.83
N SER A 749 -3.51 -21.91 59.00
CA SER A 749 -2.65 -22.65 59.93
C SER A 749 -3.16 -22.59 61.38
N PRO A 750 -2.75 -23.51 62.26
CA PRO A 750 -3.04 -23.46 63.70
C PRO A 750 -2.58 -22.15 64.38
N ASN A 751 -3.36 -21.72 65.38
CA ASN A 751 -3.24 -20.43 66.09
C ASN A 751 -1.86 -20.12 66.72
N ASN A 752 -0.96 -21.11 66.83
CA ASN A 752 0.42 -20.95 67.32
C ASN A 752 1.44 -20.67 66.21
N THR A 753 1.00 -20.56 64.95
CA THR A 753 1.83 -20.21 63.79
C THR A 753 1.23 -19.01 63.07
N ARG A 754 2.08 -18.24 62.39
CA ARG A 754 1.73 -17.05 61.62
C ARG A 754 2.06 -17.29 60.15
N ILE A 755 1.15 -16.93 59.26
CA ILE A 755 1.40 -16.94 57.82
C ILE A 755 1.79 -15.52 57.39
N LEU A 756 2.81 -15.42 56.55
CA LEU A 756 3.24 -14.24 55.81
C LEU A 756 3.19 -14.56 54.31
N PRO A 757 2.87 -13.60 53.42
CA PRO A 757 3.10 -13.79 51.99
C PRO A 757 4.60 -13.84 51.70
N GLY A 758 4.98 -14.72 50.77
CA GLY A 758 6.27 -14.63 50.08
C GLY A 758 6.26 -13.50 49.04
N ILE A 759 7.32 -13.39 48.24
CA ILE A 759 7.47 -12.29 47.26
C ILE A 759 6.43 -12.38 46.12
N MET A 760 5.88 -13.57 45.84
CA MET A 760 4.74 -13.75 44.93
C MET A 760 3.38 -13.70 45.64
N GLY A 761 3.33 -13.90 46.97
CA GLY A 761 2.13 -14.29 47.70
C GLY A 761 0.96 -13.31 47.66
N GLU A 762 1.21 -12.02 47.42
CA GLU A 762 0.16 -10.99 47.36
C GLU A 762 -0.73 -11.06 46.10
N ASP A 763 -0.20 -11.61 45.01
CA ASP A 763 -0.90 -11.77 43.71
C ASP A 763 -1.03 -13.24 43.26
N SER A 764 -0.36 -14.20 43.93
CA SER A 764 -0.11 -15.55 43.38
C SER A 764 -1.37 -16.33 42.99
N GLY A 765 -2.43 -16.28 43.82
CA GLY A 765 -3.69 -16.99 43.59
C GLY A 765 -4.62 -16.39 42.52
N GLN A 766 -4.07 -15.54 41.63
CA GLN A 766 -4.69 -15.11 40.37
C GLN A 766 -3.73 -15.15 39.16
N LEU A 767 -2.49 -15.66 39.32
CA LEU A 767 -1.51 -15.69 38.22
C LEU A 767 -1.82 -16.79 37.20
N THR A 768 -2.23 -16.40 35.99
CA THR A 768 -2.26 -17.32 34.84
C THR A 768 -0.85 -17.78 34.47
N LEU A 769 -0.75 -18.89 33.73
CA LEU A 769 0.51 -19.46 33.24
C LEU A 769 1.42 -18.42 32.55
N ASP A 770 0.88 -17.48 31.78
CA ASP A 770 1.70 -16.47 31.10
C ASP A 770 2.11 -15.32 32.03
N GLN A 771 1.31 -14.99 33.05
CA GLN A 771 1.73 -14.07 34.12
C GLN A 771 2.81 -14.71 35.01
N LEU A 772 2.75 -16.02 35.26
CA LEU A 772 3.80 -16.78 35.95
C LEU A 772 5.13 -16.74 35.16
N LYS A 773 5.09 -16.98 33.85
CA LYS A 773 6.27 -16.85 32.98
C LYS A 773 6.83 -15.43 32.99
N GLN A 774 5.98 -14.41 32.90
CA GLN A 774 6.38 -13.01 32.98
C GLN A 774 7.02 -12.67 34.34
N TYR A 775 6.44 -13.13 35.46
CA TYR A 775 7.02 -12.95 36.79
C TYR A 775 8.41 -13.61 36.90
N ARG A 776 8.56 -14.86 36.45
CA ARG A 776 9.86 -15.57 36.47
C ARG A 776 10.90 -14.85 35.64
N ALA A 777 10.55 -14.40 34.44
CA ALA A 777 11.45 -13.62 33.57
C ALA A 777 11.85 -12.27 34.19
N ALA A 778 10.90 -11.54 34.76
CA ALA A 778 11.13 -10.24 35.41
C ALA A 778 11.94 -10.32 36.72
N ASN A 779 12.08 -11.53 37.29
CA ASN A 779 12.85 -11.79 38.52
C ASN A 779 14.03 -12.75 38.29
N HIS A 780 14.42 -12.98 37.03
CA HIS A 780 15.57 -13.81 36.62
C HIS A 780 15.56 -15.26 37.18
N LEU A 781 14.38 -15.84 37.37
CA LEU A 781 14.22 -17.21 37.86
C LEU A 781 14.37 -18.22 36.71
N SER A 782 15.17 -19.27 36.92
CA SER A 782 15.49 -20.29 35.92
C SER A 782 14.25 -20.98 35.35
N ASP A 783 14.26 -21.27 34.04
CA ASP A 783 13.15 -21.94 33.37
C ASP A 783 13.22 -23.47 33.56
N TYR A 784 12.06 -24.08 33.81
CA TYR A 784 11.87 -25.52 33.98
C TYR A 784 10.54 -25.89 33.30
N THR A 785 10.61 -26.17 31.99
CA THR A 785 9.46 -26.36 31.10
C THR A 785 8.59 -27.59 31.43
N LYS A 786 9.02 -28.46 32.34
CA LYS A 786 8.24 -29.61 32.83
C LYS A 786 7.23 -29.28 33.93
N ASP A 787 7.32 -28.10 34.56
CA ASP A 787 6.68 -27.84 35.87
C ASP A 787 5.57 -26.77 35.84
N THR A 788 4.96 -26.52 34.68
CA THR A 788 4.00 -25.41 34.49
C THR A 788 2.78 -25.70 33.59
N LEU A 789 2.38 -26.96 33.35
CA LEU A 789 1.33 -27.28 32.34
C LEU A 789 -0.06 -27.67 32.86
N ALA A 790 -0.14 -28.06 34.13
CA ALA A 790 -1.27 -27.86 35.05
C ALA A 790 -0.65 -27.91 36.46
N THR A 791 -1.24 -27.41 37.53
CA THR A 791 -2.60 -26.87 37.70
C THR A 791 -2.60 -25.33 37.85
N GLY A 792 -3.70 -24.71 38.29
CA GLY A 792 -3.85 -23.24 38.29
C GLY A 792 -3.36 -22.49 39.54
N ASP A 793 -2.99 -23.20 40.62
CA ASP A 793 -2.69 -22.61 41.92
C ASP A 793 -1.21 -22.73 42.29
N ILE A 794 -0.58 -21.59 42.61
CA ILE A 794 0.78 -21.51 43.16
C ILE A 794 0.73 -20.70 44.45
N TYR A 795 1.34 -21.24 45.49
CA TYR A 795 1.32 -20.69 46.84
C TYR A 795 2.74 -20.32 47.26
N ASP A 796 2.98 -19.04 47.49
CA ASP A 796 4.26 -18.52 47.98
C ASP A 796 4.01 -17.84 49.33
N TYR A 797 4.34 -18.56 50.41
CA TYR A 797 4.12 -18.10 51.76
C TYR A 797 5.27 -18.52 52.67
N ILE A 798 5.40 -17.78 53.76
CA ILE A 798 6.36 -18.01 54.83
C ILE A 798 5.57 -18.35 56.09
N ILE A 799 5.98 -19.39 56.82
CA ILE A 799 5.43 -19.72 58.13
C ILE A 799 6.43 -19.34 59.22
N GLU A 800 5.99 -18.50 60.17
CA GLU A 800 6.71 -18.26 61.43
C GLU A 800 6.06 -19.03 62.60
N GLY A 801 6.88 -19.40 63.59
CA GLY A 801 6.42 -19.94 64.89
C GLY A 801 6.95 -21.32 65.26
N LEU A 802 7.71 -21.98 64.38
CA LEU A 802 8.34 -23.28 64.64
C LEU A 802 9.68 -23.12 65.39
N SER A 803 9.64 -22.73 66.67
CA SER A 803 10.83 -22.37 67.45
C SER A 803 11.73 -23.53 67.91
N ALA A 804 11.64 -24.72 67.32
CA ALA A 804 12.47 -25.88 67.66
C ALA A 804 12.53 -26.91 66.52
N SER A 805 13.74 -27.41 66.24
CA SER A 805 13.95 -28.46 65.22
C SER A 805 13.14 -29.71 65.55
N GLY A 806 12.46 -30.24 64.53
CA GLY A 806 11.49 -31.32 64.65
C GLY A 806 10.07 -30.89 64.99
N ALA A 807 9.81 -29.62 65.35
CA ALA A 807 8.45 -29.12 65.50
C ALA A 807 7.74 -29.07 64.13
N SER A 808 6.45 -29.42 64.12
CA SER A 808 5.65 -29.45 62.90
C SER A 808 4.33 -28.72 63.05
N THR A 809 3.85 -28.13 61.95
CA THR A 809 2.50 -27.56 61.82
C THR A 809 1.79 -28.14 60.61
N GLN A 810 0.46 -28.04 60.56
CA GLN A 810 -0.34 -28.42 59.40
C GLN A 810 -0.92 -27.18 58.75
N VAL A 811 -0.63 -26.96 57.47
CA VAL A 811 -1.25 -25.89 56.68
C VAL A 811 -2.33 -26.48 55.79
N THR A 812 -3.52 -25.90 55.83
CA THR A 812 -4.67 -26.30 55.02
C THR A 812 -4.90 -25.27 53.92
N ILE A 813 -5.06 -25.74 52.69
CA ILE A 813 -5.07 -24.97 51.46
C ILE A 813 -6.37 -25.27 50.69
N GLU A 814 -7.12 -24.21 50.37
CA GLU A 814 -8.31 -24.26 49.50
C GLU A 814 -7.91 -24.08 48.03
N LEU A 815 -8.12 -25.11 47.21
CA LEU A 815 -7.71 -25.13 45.79
C LEU A 815 -8.76 -24.47 44.88
N THR A 816 -8.36 -23.77 43.82
CA THR A 816 -9.29 -23.23 42.80
C THR A 816 -9.76 -24.30 41.82
N THR A 817 -8.91 -25.29 41.55
CA THR A 817 -9.18 -26.41 40.65
C THR A 817 -9.05 -27.75 41.39
N PRO A 818 -9.94 -28.73 41.16
CA PRO A 818 -9.77 -30.07 41.70
C PRO A 818 -8.44 -30.68 41.22
N ILE A 819 -7.74 -31.40 42.10
CA ILE A 819 -6.46 -32.04 41.79
C ILE A 819 -6.64 -32.94 40.54
N PRO A 820 -5.84 -32.77 39.48
CA PRO A 820 -5.95 -33.56 38.25
C PRO A 820 -5.41 -34.99 38.42
N GLU A 821 -5.57 -35.81 37.38
CA GLU A 821 -4.94 -37.13 37.31
C GLU A 821 -3.42 -36.99 37.17
N ASN A 822 -2.66 -37.90 37.80
CA ASN A 822 -1.18 -37.91 37.80
C ASN A 822 -0.51 -36.65 38.38
N ALA A 823 -1.22 -35.84 39.18
CA ALA A 823 -0.65 -34.68 39.86
C ALA A 823 0.50 -35.07 40.84
N VAL A 824 1.56 -34.27 40.85
CA VAL A 824 2.66 -34.34 41.82
C VAL A 824 2.81 -32.99 42.53
N LEU A 825 3.18 -33.00 43.81
CA LEU A 825 3.48 -31.77 44.53
C LEU A 825 4.94 -31.39 44.32
N ARG A 826 5.19 -30.15 43.91
CA ARG A 826 6.52 -29.59 43.68
C ARG A 826 6.78 -28.47 44.69
N GLN A 827 8.02 -28.41 45.15
CA GLN A 827 8.54 -27.32 46.00
C GLN A 827 9.70 -26.63 45.28
N TYR A 828 9.83 -25.33 45.51
CA TYR A 828 10.94 -24.52 45.02
C TYR A 828 11.72 -23.92 46.18
N SER A 829 13.02 -24.17 46.19
CA SER A 829 13.99 -23.44 47.01
C SER A 829 14.97 -22.70 46.11
N LEU A 830 15.33 -21.48 46.50
CA LEU A 830 16.33 -20.65 45.80
C LEU A 830 17.72 -21.32 45.74
N VAL A 831 18.01 -22.27 46.64
CA VAL A 831 19.29 -22.99 46.70
C VAL A 831 19.32 -24.18 45.73
N THR A 832 18.18 -24.84 45.49
CA THR A 832 18.13 -26.16 44.82
C THR A 832 17.15 -26.25 43.65
N GLY A 833 16.51 -25.15 43.28
CA GLY A 833 15.51 -25.11 42.21
C GLY A 833 14.21 -25.85 42.55
N TRP A 834 13.50 -26.25 41.50
CA TRP A 834 12.26 -27.05 41.61
C TRP A 834 12.60 -28.51 41.85
N ARG A 835 12.05 -29.08 42.93
CA ARG A 835 12.19 -30.50 43.30
C ARG A 835 10.83 -31.10 43.65
N ASN A 836 10.76 -32.43 43.74
CA ASN A 836 9.62 -33.08 44.38
C ASN A 836 9.48 -32.57 45.81
N PHE A 837 8.24 -32.32 46.24
CA PHE A 837 7.92 -32.34 47.67
C PHE A 837 8.00 -33.80 48.12
N VAL A 838 8.77 -34.09 49.17
CA VAL A 838 8.95 -35.46 49.68
C VAL A 838 7.65 -35.92 50.34
N VAL A 839 7.08 -37.00 49.81
CA VAL A 839 5.81 -37.56 50.28
C VAL A 839 6.09 -38.80 51.13
N ASP A 840 5.79 -38.71 52.41
CA ASP A 840 5.58 -39.89 53.27
C ASP A 840 4.08 -40.08 53.55
N ASN A 841 3.75 -41.11 54.34
CA ASN A 841 2.37 -41.51 54.58
C ASN A 841 1.51 -40.47 55.37
N ASN A 842 2.09 -39.38 55.90
CA ASN A 842 1.38 -38.35 56.67
C ASN A 842 1.70 -36.90 56.26
N ASN A 843 2.75 -36.63 55.48
CA ASN A 843 3.15 -35.25 55.16
C ASN A 843 2.27 -34.55 54.11
N ILE A 844 1.60 -35.30 53.25
CA ILE A 844 0.54 -34.79 52.36
C ILE A 844 -0.76 -35.52 52.65
N GLN A 845 -1.84 -34.76 52.82
CA GLN A 845 -3.20 -35.26 52.81
C GLN A 845 -4.07 -34.41 51.88
N SER A 846 -5.02 -35.01 51.17
CA SER A 846 -5.99 -34.29 50.35
C SER A 846 -7.41 -34.84 50.54
N LYS A 847 -8.40 -34.05 50.16
CA LYS A 847 -9.82 -34.36 50.36
C LYS A 847 -10.70 -33.72 49.29
N THR A 848 -11.62 -34.50 48.72
CA THR A 848 -12.76 -33.97 47.95
C THR A 848 -13.78 -33.38 48.92
N ASN A 849 -14.02 -32.08 48.81
CA ASN A 849 -14.96 -31.34 49.63
C ASN A 849 -16.09 -30.76 48.76
N THR A 850 -17.32 -30.84 49.25
CA THR A 850 -18.53 -30.27 48.62
C THR A 850 -18.86 -28.87 49.13
N SER A 851 -18.21 -28.43 50.21
CA SER A 851 -18.16 -27.02 50.62
C SER A 851 -16.96 -26.32 49.98
N ASN A 852 -17.07 -25.00 49.80
CA ASN A 852 -15.94 -24.15 49.38
C ASN A 852 -14.90 -23.93 50.50
N THR A 853 -15.17 -24.37 51.74
CA THR A 853 -14.31 -24.14 52.92
C THR A 853 -13.71 -25.44 53.45
N CYS A 854 -12.39 -25.52 53.57
CA CYS A 854 -11.67 -26.74 53.97
C CYS A 854 -11.58 -26.91 55.49
N THR A 855 -12.64 -27.47 56.08
CA THR A 855 -12.72 -27.81 57.51
C THR A 855 -12.16 -29.21 57.81
N ASP A 856 -11.89 -29.51 59.08
CA ASP A 856 -11.61 -30.87 59.54
C ASP A 856 -12.88 -31.69 59.87
N THR A 857 -14.08 -31.09 59.82
CA THR A 857 -15.35 -31.79 60.07
C THR A 857 -15.94 -32.43 58.82
N ASP A 858 -15.70 -31.84 57.65
CA ASP A 858 -16.49 -32.14 56.45
C ASP A 858 -15.73 -33.12 55.55
N GLY A 859 -15.97 -34.43 55.75
CA GLY A 859 -15.36 -35.51 54.96
C GLY A 859 -13.96 -35.96 55.40
N ILE A 860 -13.50 -37.08 54.84
CA ILE A 860 -12.30 -37.81 55.28
C ILE A 860 -11.06 -37.33 54.50
N TRP A 861 -10.00 -36.96 55.23
CA TRP A 861 -8.67 -36.73 54.67
C TRP A 861 -7.99 -38.03 54.28
N GLN A 862 -7.38 -38.07 53.09
CA GLN A 862 -6.68 -39.23 52.54
C GLN A 862 -5.22 -38.86 52.25
N THR A 863 -4.28 -39.78 52.51
CA THR A 863 -2.86 -39.56 52.26
C THR A 863 -2.57 -39.35 50.76
N GLY A 864 -1.67 -38.42 50.45
CA GLY A 864 -1.23 -38.10 49.09
C GLY A 864 -2.17 -37.14 48.34
N LEU A 865 -1.94 -37.01 47.04
CA LEU A 865 -2.76 -36.20 46.12
C LEU A 865 -3.83 -37.08 45.47
N ILE A 866 -5.08 -36.93 45.87
CA ILE A 866 -6.22 -37.68 45.33
C ILE A 866 -6.88 -36.87 44.21
N THR A 867 -7.00 -37.46 43.03
CA THR A 867 -7.66 -36.84 41.88
C THR A 867 -9.12 -36.48 42.21
N GLY A 868 -9.52 -35.26 41.91
CA GLY A 868 -10.82 -34.69 42.28
C GLY A 868 -10.88 -34.11 43.71
N ALA A 869 -9.78 -34.10 44.48
CA ALA A 869 -9.72 -33.38 45.75
C ALA A 869 -9.70 -31.85 45.56
N THR A 870 -10.33 -31.11 46.45
CA THR A 870 -10.42 -29.63 46.45
C THR A 870 -9.79 -28.99 47.69
N CYS A 871 -9.43 -29.81 48.68
CA CYS A 871 -8.67 -29.43 49.86
C CYS A 871 -7.32 -30.16 49.87
N LEU A 872 -6.25 -29.43 50.17
CA LEU A 872 -4.91 -29.97 50.38
C LEU A 872 -4.46 -29.59 51.81
N LYS A 873 -3.83 -30.52 52.53
CA LYS A 873 -3.24 -30.31 53.85
C LYS A 873 -1.80 -30.81 53.83
N LEU A 874 -0.88 -29.94 54.22
CA LEU A 874 0.56 -30.20 54.24
C LEU A 874 1.06 -30.18 55.68
N THR A 875 1.73 -31.26 56.11
CA THR A 875 2.48 -31.25 57.38
C THR A 875 3.89 -30.77 57.08
N LEU A 876 4.28 -29.64 57.68
CA LEU A 876 5.56 -28.97 57.47
C LEU A 876 6.35 -28.99 58.79
N LYS A 877 7.67 -29.20 58.72
CA LYS A 877 8.52 -29.55 59.88
C LYS A 877 9.89 -28.88 59.81
N ASP A 878 10.26 -28.22 60.91
CA ASP A 878 11.55 -27.53 61.12
C ASP A 878 12.73 -28.52 61.05
N GLY A 879 13.68 -28.30 60.16
CA GLY A 879 14.81 -29.20 59.86
C GLY A 879 14.42 -30.49 59.13
N GLY A 880 13.42 -30.47 58.25
CA GLY A 880 12.99 -31.61 57.44
C GLY A 880 13.47 -31.58 55.98
N GLU A 881 13.24 -32.67 55.22
CA GLU A 881 13.55 -32.74 53.77
C GLU A 881 12.66 -31.83 52.90
N ASN A 882 11.58 -31.29 53.48
CA ASN A 882 10.70 -30.28 52.89
C ASN A 882 10.87 -28.91 53.59
N ASP A 883 12.05 -28.65 54.14
CA ASP A 883 12.43 -27.36 54.73
C ASP A 883 13.46 -26.63 53.87
N ALA A 884 13.54 -25.31 54.01
CA ALA A 884 14.22 -24.42 53.08
C ALA A 884 15.65 -24.04 53.52
N ASP A 885 15.92 -23.96 54.83
CA ASP A 885 17.23 -23.55 55.36
C ASP A 885 18.18 -24.73 55.67
N GLY A 886 17.64 -25.94 55.85
CA GLY A 886 18.38 -27.17 56.10
C GLY A 886 19.15 -27.21 57.42
N ASN A 887 18.87 -26.34 58.40
CA ASN A 887 19.70 -26.21 59.60
C ASN A 887 18.89 -26.09 60.91
N HIS A 888 19.51 -26.45 62.03
CA HIS A 888 18.72 -26.81 63.22
C HIS A 888 18.23 -25.59 64.04
N ALA A 889 16.91 -25.49 64.14
CA ALA A 889 16.14 -24.76 65.15
C ALA A 889 16.18 -23.22 65.08
N ASN A 890 15.22 -22.64 64.34
CA ASN A 890 14.32 -21.53 64.75
C ASN A 890 13.51 -21.06 63.51
N GLY A 891 12.48 -21.83 63.16
CA GLY A 891 11.97 -21.95 61.80
C GLY A 891 11.33 -20.74 61.13
N VAL A 892 11.67 -20.61 59.85
CA VAL A 892 11.02 -19.79 58.83
C VAL A 892 10.87 -20.67 57.58
N VAL A 893 9.72 -21.31 57.40
CA VAL A 893 9.53 -22.23 56.26
C VAL A 893 9.29 -21.39 55.00
N GLU A 894 10.35 -21.15 54.22
CA GLU A 894 10.32 -20.39 52.96
C GLU A 894 10.21 -21.31 51.73
N ASN A 895 9.01 -21.80 51.41
CA ASN A 895 8.79 -22.68 50.26
C ASN A 895 7.66 -22.18 49.35
N THR A 896 7.97 -21.92 48.07
CA THR A 896 6.94 -21.81 47.03
C THR A 896 6.47 -23.21 46.64
N VAL A 897 5.17 -23.47 46.73
CA VAL A 897 4.56 -24.79 46.48
C VAL A 897 3.63 -24.72 45.26
N SER A 898 3.69 -25.75 44.41
CA SER A 898 2.88 -25.89 43.19
C SER A 898 2.38 -27.33 43.01
N ILE A 899 1.14 -27.50 42.54
CA ILE A 899 0.59 -28.80 42.14
C ILE A 899 0.80 -28.95 40.62
N ALA A 900 1.77 -29.78 40.22
CA ALA A 900 2.15 -29.96 38.83
C ALA A 900 1.60 -31.27 38.23
N THR A 901 1.10 -31.28 36.99
CA THR A 901 1.01 -32.52 36.20
C THR A 901 2.28 -32.68 35.36
N PRO A 902 3.10 -33.73 35.57
CA PRO A 902 4.19 -34.04 34.66
C PRO A 902 3.62 -34.51 33.32
N VAL A 903 4.29 -34.19 32.22
CA VAL A 903 3.85 -34.64 30.88
C VAL A 903 3.99 -36.15 30.79
N VAL A 904 2.85 -36.86 30.84
CA VAL A 904 2.77 -38.30 30.60
C VAL A 904 2.97 -38.55 29.10
N GLY A 905 4.09 -39.16 28.73
CA GLY A 905 4.26 -39.73 27.40
C GLY A 905 3.36 -40.95 27.23
N GLY A 906 2.32 -40.83 26.40
CA GLY A 906 1.57 -42.00 25.93
C GLY A 906 2.42 -42.88 25.01
N SER A 907 2.18 -44.18 24.88
CA SER A 907 1.01 -44.96 25.32
C SER A 907 1.33 -46.46 25.44
N GLY A 908 0.50 -47.25 26.13
CA GLY A 908 0.63 -48.72 26.21
C GLY A 908 -0.46 -49.32 27.11
N ASN A 909 -0.06 -49.67 28.34
CA ASN A 909 -0.84 -50.03 29.53
C ASN A 909 -1.02 -51.55 29.79
N ILE A 910 -0.22 -52.04 30.76
CA ILE A 910 -0.31 -53.31 31.52
C ILE A 910 0.19 -54.56 30.75
N ASP A 911 1.27 -55.25 31.15
CA ASP A 911 2.15 -55.16 32.35
C ASP A 911 3.54 -54.62 31.96
N ASP A 912 3.55 -53.45 31.31
CA ASP A 912 4.32 -53.35 30.07
C ASP A 912 5.85 -53.22 30.15
N ASN A 913 6.45 -53.95 29.21
CA ASN A 913 7.86 -54.02 28.91
C ASN A 913 8.14 -53.27 27.59
N SER A 914 9.36 -52.74 27.44
CA SER A 914 9.99 -52.17 26.21
C SER A 914 9.79 -50.68 25.81
N ASN A 915 10.93 -50.07 25.47
CA ASN A 915 11.26 -49.17 24.34
C ASN A 915 10.37 -47.99 23.86
N SER A 916 10.95 -46.78 24.02
CA SER A 916 11.30 -45.81 22.93
C SER A 916 10.25 -44.84 22.30
N SER A 917 10.74 -43.66 21.88
CA SER A 917 10.04 -42.60 21.08
C SER A 917 8.87 -41.90 21.82
N SER A 918 8.32 -40.71 21.47
CA SER A 918 8.55 -39.67 20.42
C SER A 918 8.05 -38.27 20.96
N GLY A 919 7.96 -37.12 20.26
CA GLY A 919 8.38 -36.76 18.89
C GLY A 919 7.69 -35.53 18.22
N GLY A 920 7.71 -34.31 18.80
CA GLY A 920 7.40 -33.04 18.08
C GLY A 920 6.17 -32.21 18.53
N GLY A 921 6.09 -30.93 18.10
CA GLY A 921 4.82 -30.17 18.03
C GLY A 921 4.73 -28.75 18.65
N CYS A 922 4.57 -27.75 17.76
CA CYS A 922 3.95 -26.40 17.87
C CYS A 922 2.76 -26.21 18.87
N VAL A 923 2.29 -25.01 19.30
CA VAL A 923 2.61 -23.56 19.08
C VAL A 923 1.78 -22.71 20.08
N TYR A 924 2.25 -21.52 20.52
CA TYR A 924 1.53 -20.21 20.54
C TYR A 924 2.30 -19.13 21.36
N ASN A 925 2.27 -17.86 20.93
CA ASN A 925 2.79 -16.71 21.67
C ASN A 925 1.88 -15.48 21.41
N PRO A 926 1.22 -14.90 22.44
CA PRO A 926 0.31 -13.75 22.25
C PRO A 926 1.02 -12.39 22.05
N ASN A 927 2.28 -12.24 22.48
CA ASN A 927 2.93 -10.94 22.65
C ASN A 927 3.79 -10.52 21.45
N THR A 928 3.18 -10.42 20.26
CA THR A 928 3.78 -9.73 19.10
C THR A 928 2.92 -8.55 18.66
N SER A 929 3.39 -7.34 18.95
CA SER A 929 2.81 -6.10 18.42
C SER A 929 2.80 -6.08 16.88
N ALA A 930 1.82 -5.37 16.32
CA ALA A 930 1.42 -5.41 14.92
C ALA A 930 2.56 -5.50 13.87
N ARG A 931 2.40 -6.48 12.96
CA ARG A 931 3.10 -6.68 11.69
C ARG A 931 3.70 -5.40 11.07
N PHE A 932 5.02 -5.39 10.82
CA PHE A 932 5.61 -4.66 9.69
C PHE A 932 6.83 -5.41 9.11
N ASP A 933 7.05 -5.23 7.80
CA ASP A 933 8.25 -5.49 7.00
C ASP A 933 9.10 -6.77 7.21
N MET A 934 8.71 -7.81 6.44
CA MET A 934 9.67 -8.48 5.54
C MET A 934 9.06 -8.86 4.18
N VAL A 935 7.74 -9.04 4.10
CA VAL A 935 7.02 -9.36 2.85
C VAL A 935 7.06 -8.22 1.81
N PHE A 936 7.12 -6.96 2.26
CA PHE A 936 7.10 -5.79 1.36
C PHE A 936 8.38 -5.66 0.52
N ILE A 937 9.56 -5.99 1.06
CA ILE A 937 10.83 -5.91 0.33
C ILE A 937 10.86 -6.96 -0.79
N LEU A 938 10.39 -8.18 -0.53
CA LEU A 938 10.32 -9.25 -1.54
C LEU A 938 9.31 -8.91 -2.65
N LEU A 939 8.18 -8.30 -2.32
CA LEU A 939 7.21 -7.82 -3.31
C LEU A 939 7.72 -6.61 -4.10
N MET A 940 8.47 -5.68 -3.49
CA MET A 940 9.08 -4.55 -4.21
C MET A 940 10.18 -5.01 -5.18
N THR A 941 11.02 -5.98 -4.81
CA THR A 941 12.06 -6.50 -5.73
C THR A 941 11.44 -7.29 -6.90
N LEU A 942 10.42 -8.13 -6.65
CA LEU A 942 9.64 -8.77 -7.70
C LEU A 942 8.90 -7.77 -8.60
N SER A 943 8.34 -6.70 -8.02
CA SER A 943 7.66 -5.63 -8.77
C SER A 943 8.63 -4.83 -9.64
N ALA A 944 9.81 -4.50 -9.12
CA ALA A 944 10.87 -3.82 -9.87
C ALA A 944 11.38 -4.69 -11.02
N TYR A 945 11.58 -5.98 -10.80
CA TYR A 945 11.92 -6.96 -11.83
C TYR A 945 10.85 -7.02 -12.94
N TYR A 946 9.57 -7.02 -12.58
CA TYR A 946 8.45 -6.99 -13.54
C TYR A 946 8.38 -5.67 -14.34
N LEU A 947 8.60 -4.52 -13.68
CA LEU A 947 8.62 -3.20 -14.33
C LEU A 947 9.80 -3.04 -15.30
N ILE A 948 10.98 -3.50 -14.93
CA ILE A 948 12.18 -3.51 -15.80
C ILE A 948 11.94 -4.42 -17.01
N ARG A 949 11.31 -5.61 -16.82
CA ARG A 949 10.97 -6.52 -17.92
C ARG A 949 9.91 -5.94 -18.85
N ARG A 950 8.92 -5.19 -18.34
CA ARG A 950 7.88 -4.54 -19.15
C ARG A 950 8.38 -3.32 -19.94
N LYS A 951 9.41 -2.61 -19.45
CA LYS A 951 10.00 -1.45 -20.15
C LYS A 951 10.91 -1.78 -21.35
N ARG A 952 11.17 -3.07 -21.66
CA ARG A 952 11.92 -3.53 -22.84
C ARG A 952 11.04 -4.03 -24.02
N ARG A 953 9.74 -3.72 -24.04
CA ARG A 953 8.82 -4.07 -25.14
C ARG A 953 7.92 -2.90 -25.60
N PHE A 954 8.51 -1.71 -25.78
CA PHE A 954 7.95 -0.66 -26.64
C PHE A 954 9.09 0.07 -27.34
N SER A 955 9.45 -0.43 -28.53
CA SER A 955 10.30 0.22 -29.52
C SER A 955 10.12 -0.47 -30.88
N HIS A 956 8.86 -0.63 -31.28
CA HIS A 956 8.27 -0.76 -32.62
C HIS A 956 6.78 -0.53 -32.39
#